data_AF-A0A4V5ZZN8-F1
#
_entry.id   AF-A0A4V5ZZN8-F1
#
_cell.length_a   1.000
_cell.length_b   1.000
_cell.length_c   1.000
_cell.angle_alpha   90.00
_cell.angle_beta   90.00
_cell.angle_gamma   90.00
#
_symmetry.space_group_name_H-M   'P 1'
#
loop_
_entity.id
_entity.type
_entity.pdbx_description
1 polymer ?
#
loop_
_entity_poly.entity_id
_entity_poly.type
_entity_poly.pdbx_seq_one_letter_code
_entity_poly.pdbx_strand_id
1 'polypeptide(L)'
;MLVPSQVTIEVLSNGTAHMKPSVAIKTPHNVYLFNCPEGASRFIADLRIRSTNIRDIFITKNSWENIGGISSILLSKGKETFSTKLHGPYRVKDYLDCIRPFADADFNVPKYPNRVDEQTYDMEKYEDHALTVRYLPLTDFSTRPALDPLSVSPTDVAFLVTLKEAQRRINPVKLINLKVPNGPLIAKLKAGESVTIPDGRLIHPDDVLSDREEDRPHVLIVELDDIRKLPSLKENTCLQPFTSNKTQMNFVVHFTRDDVLNKPDYQTWLKSFGPQCRHVVANGSGKCLPHMESMYRNQILLNNIDEGFFPLLTPTSFNDVHGQDCPDDAGKQVVVAKPMQRFAMRGEMNTVDPVLIDLRRNELLAKNFESPEISAALEKYKRESSEVSKDEPFPRISFLGTSSAVPSKYRNVSSYLMELSDKAAIMVDCGEGTYGQLRVLYGDRHAEILANLKAIFVTHAHQDHMNGLYSLIIERHRIYQNLNRPYVPLIVVCNRNVKSPMTMFSRCFYNVESLVSTVDVTHRLPSKNSNVDRDKSFFISNITDRLPVDLYDAKEWNLQSAVSVHVHHTRMANGFIFTDNQGKKVVFSGDTMPCDLLAETGRGADILVHEATFGDDHEDSARKKKHSTMLQAITVGEKMKAKHVLLSHFSARYPKVPWLPEYLDERGNVAVAMDNFVVPFGRLPATSKLIPAYRELFKEDLFEIEVKQNQRRFRNEEDKEENGPAAKRRNLVGAERV
;
A
#
# COMPACT_ATOMS: atom_id res chain seq x y z
N MET A 1 30.64 -6.95 4.57
CA MET A 1 29.65 -7.75 3.79
C MET A 1 30.30 -8.11 2.46
N LEU A 2 30.07 -9.32 1.96
CA LEU A 2 30.65 -9.80 0.70
C LEU A 2 29.87 -9.24 -0.49
N VAL A 3 30.53 -9.01 -1.63
CA VAL A 3 29.87 -8.59 -2.88
C VAL A 3 28.87 -9.67 -3.31
N PRO A 4 27.62 -9.32 -3.65
CA PRO A 4 26.60 -10.31 -3.95
C PRO A 4 26.93 -11.07 -5.24
N SER A 5 26.75 -12.39 -5.18
CA SER A 5 26.91 -13.31 -6.31
C SER A 5 25.69 -13.37 -7.22
N GLN A 6 24.57 -12.77 -6.79
CA GLN A 6 23.30 -12.72 -7.50
C GLN A 6 22.70 -11.33 -7.35
N VAL A 7 22.31 -10.73 -8.48
CA VAL A 7 21.66 -9.43 -8.50
C VAL A 7 20.61 -9.43 -9.61
N THR A 8 19.38 -9.03 -9.28
CA THR A 8 18.26 -8.95 -10.23
C THR A 8 17.61 -7.57 -10.21
N ILE A 9 17.07 -7.15 -11.36
CA ILE A 9 16.07 -6.07 -11.45
C ILE A 9 14.70 -6.73 -11.35
N GLU A 10 13.92 -6.37 -10.35
CA GLU A 10 12.56 -6.85 -10.10
C GLU A 10 11.57 -5.72 -10.43
N VAL A 11 10.65 -5.92 -11.36
CA VAL A 11 9.62 -4.93 -11.69
C VAL A 11 8.48 -5.03 -10.69
N LEU A 12 8.41 -4.12 -9.72
CA LEU A 12 7.32 -4.10 -8.74
C LEU A 12 5.99 -3.73 -9.40
N SER A 13 6.01 -2.71 -10.26
CA SER A 13 4.88 -2.34 -11.10
C SER A 13 5.36 -1.72 -12.41
N ASN A 14 4.64 -2.01 -13.49
CA ASN A 14 4.84 -1.38 -14.79
C ASN A 14 3.98 -0.13 -14.99
N GLY A 15 3.20 0.31 -13.99
CA GLY A 15 2.38 1.53 -14.04
C GLY A 15 0.96 1.37 -14.61
N THR A 16 0.54 0.18 -15.02
CA THR A 16 -0.72 -0.02 -15.75
C THR A 16 -1.96 -0.16 -14.85
N ALA A 17 -1.80 -0.72 -13.65
CA ALA A 17 -2.90 -1.10 -12.75
C ALA A 17 -2.88 -0.31 -11.43
N HIS A 18 -2.78 -0.98 -10.28
CA HIS A 18 -2.96 -0.37 -8.96
C HIS A 18 -1.89 0.62 -8.52
N MET A 19 -0.69 0.52 -9.10
CA MET A 19 0.49 1.18 -8.59
C MET A 19 1.27 1.80 -9.75
N LYS A 20 1.80 3.01 -9.53
CA LYS A 20 2.68 3.69 -10.48
C LYS A 20 4.00 2.91 -10.68
N PRO A 21 4.78 3.20 -11.73
CA PRO A 21 6.01 2.47 -11.98
C PRO A 21 6.98 2.41 -10.81
N SER A 22 7.54 1.23 -10.58
CA SER A 22 8.57 1.00 -9.58
C SER A 22 9.35 -0.26 -9.91
N VAL A 23 10.66 -0.22 -9.72
CA VAL A 23 11.55 -1.39 -9.81
C VAL A 23 12.43 -1.47 -8.58
N ALA A 24 12.93 -2.66 -8.27
CA ALA A 24 13.95 -2.84 -7.25
C ALA A 24 15.15 -3.57 -7.82
N ILE A 25 16.36 -3.15 -7.42
CA ILE A 25 17.55 -3.97 -7.56
C ILE A 25 17.66 -4.83 -6.30
N LYS A 26 17.51 -6.14 -6.46
CA LYS A 26 17.49 -7.11 -5.36
C LYS A 26 18.82 -7.85 -5.29
N THR A 27 19.36 -7.92 -4.08
CA THR A 27 20.49 -8.77 -3.71
C THR A 27 20.06 -9.73 -2.59
N PRO A 28 20.85 -10.75 -2.23
CA PRO A 28 20.53 -11.63 -1.11
C PRO A 28 20.38 -10.90 0.25
N HIS A 29 20.99 -9.74 0.41
CA HIS A 29 21.10 -9.05 1.71
C HIS A 29 20.43 -7.67 1.76
N ASN A 30 20.33 -6.98 0.63
CA ASN A 30 19.77 -5.63 0.52
C ASN A 30 18.86 -5.50 -0.71
N VAL A 31 17.90 -4.58 -0.65
CA VAL A 31 17.01 -4.22 -1.75
C VAL A 31 17.08 -2.71 -1.94
N TYR A 32 17.42 -2.30 -3.16
CA TYR A 32 17.49 -0.89 -3.57
C TYR A 32 16.23 -0.59 -4.36
N LEU A 33 15.33 0.20 -3.79
CA LEU A 33 14.03 0.48 -4.39
C LEU A 33 14.12 1.75 -5.23
N PHE A 34 13.67 1.71 -6.49
CA PHE A 34 13.59 2.88 -7.36
C PHE A 34 12.12 3.27 -7.52
N ASN A 35 11.79 4.43 -6.95
CA ASN A 35 10.45 4.91 -6.64
C ASN A 35 9.68 4.00 -5.67
N CYS A 36 8.97 4.62 -4.74
CA CYS A 36 8.13 3.96 -3.75
C CYS A 36 6.71 4.57 -3.82
N PRO A 37 5.95 4.28 -4.90
CA PRO A 37 4.58 4.76 -5.07
C PRO A 37 3.63 4.25 -3.99
N GLU A 38 2.46 4.88 -3.88
CA GLU A 38 1.37 4.35 -3.05
C GLU A 38 1.08 2.87 -3.37
N GLY A 39 0.86 2.10 -2.31
CA GLY A 39 0.59 0.66 -2.37
C GLY A 39 1.86 -0.19 -2.27
N ALA A 40 3.07 0.36 -2.44
CA ALA A 40 4.32 -0.40 -2.58
C ALA A 40 4.54 -1.45 -1.46
N SER A 41 4.16 -1.14 -0.23
CA SER A 41 4.23 -2.06 0.92
C SER A 41 3.48 -3.37 0.71
N ARG A 42 2.39 -3.36 -0.05
CA ARG A 42 1.59 -4.54 -0.40
C ARG A 42 2.28 -5.39 -1.48
N PHE A 43 2.87 -4.74 -2.48
CA PHE A 43 3.52 -5.40 -3.63
C PHE A 43 4.84 -6.07 -3.29
N ILE A 44 5.63 -5.48 -2.38
CA ILE A 44 6.90 -6.09 -1.97
C ILE A 44 6.68 -7.46 -1.31
N ALA A 45 5.56 -7.66 -0.61
CA ALA A 45 5.25 -8.94 0.02
C ALA A 45 5.04 -10.05 -1.02
N ASP A 46 4.37 -9.75 -2.14
CA ASP A 46 4.13 -10.71 -3.23
C ASP A 46 5.41 -11.09 -3.98
N LEU A 47 6.39 -10.18 -4.02
CA LEU A 47 7.73 -10.45 -4.56
C LEU A 47 8.71 -11.08 -3.55
N ARG A 48 8.19 -11.52 -2.40
CA ARG A 48 8.98 -12.10 -1.30
C ARG A 48 10.10 -11.15 -0.84
N ILE A 49 9.84 -9.84 -0.89
CA ILE A 49 10.73 -8.78 -0.40
C ILE A 49 10.25 -8.36 0.98
N ARG A 50 11.17 -8.40 1.95
CA ARG A 50 10.91 -7.91 3.31
C ARG A 50 11.23 -6.41 3.38
N SER A 51 10.36 -5.63 4.01
CA SER A 51 10.59 -4.19 4.21
C SER A 51 11.89 -3.89 4.96
N THR A 52 12.32 -4.76 5.88
CA THR A 52 13.60 -4.64 6.60
C THR A 52 14.83 -4.71 5.69
N ASN A 53 14.71 -5.30 4.50
CA ASN A 53 15.77 -5.37 3.51
C ASN A 53 15.82 -4.12 2.61
N ILE A 54 14.81 -3.26 2.64
CA ILE A 54 14.78 -2.02 1.83
C ILE A 54 15.45 -0.92 2.64
N ARG A 55 16.73 -0.67 2.41
CA ARG A 55 17.47 0.37 3.16
C ARG A 55 17.62 1.67 2.38
N ASP A 56 17.60 1.58 1.06
CA ASP A 56 17.90 2.69 0.16
C ASP A 56 16.75 2.80 -0.85
N ILE A 57 16.07 3.96 -0.86
CA ILE A 57 14.98 4.28 -1.79
C ILE A 57 15.44 5.45 -2.67
N PHE A 58 15.60 5.19 -3.96
CA PHE A 58 16.03 6.14 -4.98
C PHE A 58 14.82 6.72 -5.70
N ILE A 59 14.65 8.02 -5.58
CA ILE A 59 13.48 8.77 -6.02
C ILE A 59 13.88 9.56 -7.25
N THR A 60 13.30 9.25 -8.40
CA THR A 60 13.64 9.89 -9.68
C THR A 60 13.04 11.28 -9.80
N LYS A 61 11.90 11.54 -9.17
CA LYS A 61 11.20 12.82 -9.22
C LYS A 61 10.62 13.20 -7.88
N ASN A 62 10.57 14.50 -7.60
CA ASN A 62 9.96 15.03 -6.37
C ASN A 62 8.43 15.07 -6.51
N SER A 63 7.82 13.89 -6.63
CA SER A 63 6.38 13.75 -6.90
C SER A 63 5.78 12.68 -5.99
N TRP A 64 4.51 12.86 -5.65
CA TRP A 64 3.77 11.89 -4.84
C TRP A 64 3.70 10.49 -5.47
N GLU A 65 3.65 10.43 -6.80
CA GLU A 65 3.66 9.19 -7.55
C GLU A 65 4.94 8.38 -7.32
N ASN A 66 6.02 9.02 -6.89
CA ASN A 66 7.31 8.39 -6.64
C ASN A 66 7.56 8.08 -5.16
N ILE A 67 6.80 8.67 -4.22
CA ILE A 67 7.10 8.62 -2.78
C ILE A 67 5.93 8.18 -1.89
N GLY A 68 4.72 8.08 -2.43
CA GLY A 68 3.49 7.95 -1.64
C GLY A 68 3.43 6.72 -0.73
N GLY A 69 4.18 5.66 -1.03
CA GLY A 69 4.24 4.44 -0.22
C GLY A 69 5.38 4.39 0.79
N ILE A 70 6.26 5.40 0.85
CA ILE A 70 7.43 5.37 1.76
C ILE A 70 6.97 5.25 3.22
N SER A 71 5.92 5.98 3.58
CA SER A 71 5.39 6.00 4.94
C SER A 71 4.92 4.60 5.39
N SER A 72 4.18 3.88 4.55
CA SER A 72 3.77 2.50 4.78
C SER A 72 4.95 1.52 4.87
N ILE A 73 5.98 1.71 4.04
CA ILE A 73 7.22 0.94 4.16
C ILE A 73 7.89 1.19 5.52
N LEU A 74 7.99 2.44 5.97
CA LEU A 74 8.59 2.79 7.27
C LEU A 74 7.79 2.23 8.44
N LEU A 75 6.45 2.29 8.39
CA LEU A 75 5.55 1.74 9.41
C LEU A 75 5.62 0.21 9.50
N SER A 76 5.91 -0.46 8.38
CA SER A 76 6.09 -1.91 8.35
C SER A 76 7.43 -2.38 8.97
N LYS A 77 8.36 -1.47 9.30
CA LYS A 77 9.67 -1.82 9.87
C LYS A 77 9.62 -1.89 11.40
N GLY A 78 10.35 -2.85 11.97
CA GLY A 78 10.51 -3.00 13.43
C GLY A 78 11.46 -1.97 14.07
N LYS A 79 11.45 -1.88 15.41
CA LYS A 79 12.21 -0.90 16.21
C LYS A 79 13.73 -0.98 16.06
N GLU A 80 14.27 -2.16 15.78
CA GLU A 80 15.72 -2.43 15.73
C GLU A 80 16.26 -2.48 14.29
N THR A 81 15.67 -1.70 13.39
CA THR A 81 16.06 -1.68 11.98
C THR A 81 16.94 -0.47 11.68
N PHE A 82 17.91 -0.65 10.78
CA PHE A 82 18.79 0.43 10.30
C PHE A 82 17.99 1.55 9.64
N SER A 83 18.52 2.78 9.72
CA SER A 83 17.96 3.97 9.07
C SER A 83 17.68 3.73 7.58
N THR A 84 16.58 4.29 7.09
CA THR A 84 16.21 4.27 5.67
C THR A 84 16.77 5.51 5.00
N LYS A 85 17.57 5.34 3.96
CA LYS A 85 18.11 6.44 3.16
C LYS A 85 17.19 6.75 1.99
N LEU A 86 16.84 8.02 1.84
CA LEU A 86 16.06 8.54 0.73
C LEU A 86 16.98 9.30 -0.21
N HIS A 87 17.15 8.76 -1.40
CA HIS A 87 18.10 9.23 -2.40
C HIS A 87 17.37 10.02 -3.49
N GLY A 88 17.85 11.21 -3.87
CA GLY A 88 17.32 11.95 -5.03
C GLY A 88 17.05 13.44 -4.77
N PRO A 89 15.83 13.95 -5.03
CA PRO A 89 15.52 15.37 -4.91
C PRO A 89 15.33 15.82 -3.44
N TYR A 90 15.41 17.13 -3.20
CA TYR A 90 15.20 17.75 -1.88
C TYR A 90 13.76 17.65 -1.38
N ARG A 91 13.59 17.77 -0.05
CA ARG A 91 12.30 18.03 0.66
C ARG A 91 11.33 16.84 0.74
N VAL A 92 11.75 15.65 0.34
CA VAL A 92 10.97 14.43 0.58
C VAL A 92 10.87 14.17 2.09
N LYS A 93 11.99 14.37 2.80
CA LYS A 93 12.03 14.20 4.26
C LYS A 93 11.09 15.17 4.99
N ASP A 94 11.02 16.43 4.57
CA ASP A 94 10.17 17.46 5.22
C ASP A 94 8.70 17.04 5.28
N TYR A 95 8.18 16.51 4.16
CA TYR A 95 6.82 16.02 4.12
C TYR A 95 6.63 14.80 5.03
N LEU A 96 7.53 13.82 4.95
CA LEU A 96 7.47 12.63 5.81
C LEU A 96 7.49 13.04 7.28
N ASP A 97 8.31 14.03 7.63
CA ASP A 97 8.41 14.56 8.99
C ASP A 97 7.10 15.20 9.44
N CYS A 98 6.31 15.80 8.53
CA CYS A 98 4.99 16.35 8.81
C CYS A 98 3.89 15.28 8.96
N ILE A 99 3.93 14.22 8.15
CA ILE A 99 2.97 13.10 8.25
C ILE A 99 3.37 12.01 9.25
N ARG A 100 4.55 12.09 9.86
CA ARG A 100 4.95 11.16 10.92
C ARG A 100 3.79 11.06 11.91
N PRO A 101 3.35 9.85 12.29
CA PRO A 101 2.24 9.70 13.23
C PRO A 101 2.68 10.35 14.54
N PHE A 102 2.28 11.60 14.73
CA PHE A 102 2.74 12.42 15.83
C PHE A 102 2.04 11.99 17.11
N ALA A 103 2.76 12.24 18.20
CA ALA A 103 2.29 12.20 19.57
C ALA A 103 0.97 12.98 19.72
N ASP A 104 -0.17 12.31 19.57
CA ASP A 104 -1.35 12.76 20.30
C ASP A 104 -0.99 12.61 21.78
N ALA A 105 -1.21 13.66 22.59
CA ALA A 105 -1.00 13.63 24.04
C ALA A 105 -1.80 12.48 24.70
N ASP A 106 -2.79 11.98 23.97
CA ASP A 106 -3.65 10.86 24.28
C ASP A 106 -2.98 9.47 24.16
N PHE A 107 -1.88 9.33 23.41
CA PHE A 107 -1.12 8.09 23.30
C PHE A 107 0.23 8.24 24.03
N ASN A 108 0.31 7.67 25.24
CA ASN A 108 1.41 7.87 26.20
C ASN A 108 2.82 7.40 25.78
N VAL A 109 3.09 7.08 24.51
CA VAL A 109 4.44 6.82 23.98
C VAL A 109 4.48 7.16 22.49
N PRO A 110 5.31 8.12 22.02
CA PRO A 110 5.55 8.29 20.60
C PRO A 110 6.25 7.03 20.05
N LYS A 111 5.57 6.29 19.17
CA LYS A 111 6.21 5.25 18.38
C LYS A 111 6.83 5.94 17.17
N TYR A 112 8.08 6.33 17.29
CA TYR A 112 8.82 6.85 16.14
C TYR A 112 8.95 5.75 15.09
N PRO A 113 8.58 6.01 13.82
CA PRO A 113 9.01 5.14 12.73
C PRO A 113 10.54 5.10 12.67
N ASN A 114 11.06 4.12 11.94
CA ASN A 114 12.49 4.01 11.64
C ASN A 114 13.08 5.37 11.20
N ARG A 115 14.31 5.67 11.63
CA ARG A 115 15.03 6.90 11.25
C ARG A 115 15.12 7.01 9.73
N VAL A 116 15.07 8.25 9.24
CA VAL A 116 15.15 8.58 7.82
C VAL A 116 16.28 9.57 7.60
N ASP A 117 17.22 9.18 6.74
CA ASP A 117 18.31 10.02 6.28
C ASP A 117 18.04 10.45 4.83
N GLU A 118 18.19 11.74 4.55
CA GLU A 118 18.05 12.27 3.19
C GLU A 118 19.43 12.33 2.53
N GLN A 119 19.50 11.94 1.27
CA GLN A 119 20.70 11.75 0.47
C GLN A 119 20.46 12.40 -0.90
N THR A 120 20.75 13.69 -1.00
CA THR A 120 20.35 14.48 -2.17
C THR A 120 21.36 14.35 -3.32
N TYR A 121 20.94 14.81 -4.50
CA TYR A 121 21.74 14.69 -5.73
C TYR A 121 23.08 15.46 -5.70
N ASP A 122 23.25 16.40 -4.76
CA ASP A 122 24.47 17.17 -4.52
C ASP A 122 25.64 16.33 -3.99
N MET A 123 25.37 15.15 -3.43
CA MET A 123 26.41 14.23 -2.97
C MET A 123 27.19 13.54 -4.11
N GLU A 124 26.81 13.77 -5.38
CA GLU A 124 27.37 13.19 -6.61
C GLU A 124 27.26 11.66 -6.77
N LYS A 125 27.54 10.88 -5.71
CA LYS A 125 27.42 9.43 -5.70
C LYS A 125 27.13 8.86 -4.32
N TYR A 126 26.51 7.68 -4.32
CA TYR A 126 26.38 6.77 -3.18
C TYR A 126 27.14 5.48 -3.48
N GLU A 127 27.70 4.85 -2.45
CA GLU A 127 28.43 3.59 -2.61
C GLU A 127 28.28 2.72 -1.37
N ASP A 128 28.07 1.42 -1.60
CA ASP A 128 28.14 0.39 -0.55
C ASP A 128 28.92 -0.83 -1.02
N HIS A 129 28.80 -1.97 -0.35
CA HIS A 129 29.54 -3.19 -0.69
C HIS A 129 29.06 -3.89 -1.98
N ALA A 130 27.86 -3.57 -2.50
CA ALA A 130 27.29 -4.22 -3.67
C ALA A 130 27.39 -3.36 -4.93
N LEU A 131 27.15 -2.05 -4.79
CA LEU A 131 27.03 -1.15 -5.94
C LEU A 131 27.49 0.28 -5.67
N THR A 132 27.70 1.03 -6.75
CA THR A 132 27.86 2.48 -6.77
C THR A 132 26.69 3.08 -7.54
N VAL A 133 26.06 4.13 -7.02
CA VAL A 133 25.01 4.90 -7.70
C VAL A 133 25.50 6.33 -7.90
N ARG A 134 25.52 6.82 -9.14
CA ARG A 134 25.75 8.24 -9.44
C ARG A 134 24.42 8.95 -9.68
N TYR A 135 24.26 10.13 -9.10
CA TYR A 135 23.10 10.99 -9.32
C TYR A 135 23.33 11.82 -10.58
N LEU A 136 22.37 11.82 -11.49
CA LEU A 136 22.41 12.59 -12.73
C LEU A 136 21.24 13.59 -12.72
N PRO A 137 21.45 14.83 -12.25
CA PRO A 137 20.42 15.86 -12.27
C PRO A 137 19.88 16.10 -13.69
N LEU A 138 18.56 16.23 -13.80
CA LEU A 138 17.84 16.42 -15.05
C LEU A 138 17.28 17.83 -15.10
N THR A 139 17.81 18.64 -16.02
CA THR A 139 17.45 20.05 -16.14
C THR A 139 17.07 20.41 -17.58
N ASP A 140 16.12 21.33 -17.73
CA ASP A 140 15.84 22.00 -18.99
C ASP A 140 16.76 23.23 -19.11
N PHE A 141 17.68 23.22 -20.08
CA PHE A 141 18.60 24.33 -20.31
C PHE A 141 17.94 25.57 -20.92
N SER A 142 16.66 25.50 -21.30
CA SER A 142 15.92 26.61 -21.90
C SER A 142 15.22 27.52 -20.89
N THR A 143 15.08 27.11 -19.62
CA THR A 143 14.39 27.89 -18.58
C THR A 143 15.39 28.64 -17.69
N ARG A 144 15.21 29.96 -17.54
CA ARG A 144 15.92 30.73 -16.50
C ARG A 144 15.38 30.31 -15.12
N PRO A 145 16.23 30.07 -14.11
CA PRO A 145 15.75 29.76 -12.77
C PRO A 145 14.86 30.90 -12.27
N ALA A 146 13.72 30.54 -11.67
CA ALA A 146 12.81 31.51 -11.06
C ALA A 146 13.53 32.27 -9.95
N LEU A 147 13.31 33.58 -9.88
CA LEU A 147 13.93 34.51 -8.92
C LEU A 147 13.38 34.39 -7.48
N ASP A 148 12.47 33.45 -7.20
CA ASP A 148 11.92 33.26 -5.87
C ASP A 148 12.82 32.30 -5.06
N PRO A 149 13.46 32.77 -3.95
CA PRO A 149 14.31 31.94 -3.10
C PRO A 149 13.57 30.77 -2.44
N LEU A 150 12.23 30.77 -2.43
CA LEU A 150 11.39 29.68 -1.93
C LEU A 150 10.93 28.73 -3.03
N SER A 151 11.10 29.08 -4.31
CA SER A 151 10.78 28.21 -5.45
C SER A 151 12.05 27.49 -5.93
N VAL A 152 12.45 26.43 -5.25
CA VAL A 152 13.42 25.50 -5.83
C VAL A 152 12.71 24.80 -6.99
N SER A 153 13.14 25.06 -8.22
CA SER A 153 12.66 24.29 -9.37
C SER A 153 12.95 22.80 -9.10
N PRO A 154 11.94 21.92 -9.12
CA PRO A 154 12.14 20.51 -8.80
C PRO A 154 13.11 19.91 -9.82
N THR A 155 14.32 19.61 -9.35
CA THR A 155 15.34 18.94 -10.15
C THR A 155 15.07 17.45 -10.06
N ASP A 156 14.65 16.86 -11.19
CA ASP A 156 14.52 15.42 -11.30
C ASP A 156 15.92 14.78 -11.39
N VAL A 157 16.02 13.48 -11.11
CA VAL A 157 17.30 12.78 -10.99
C VAL A 157 17.20 11.43 -11.71
N ALA A 158 18.13 11.17 -12.63
CA ALA A 158 18.40 9.83 -13.13
C ALA A 158 19.53 9.18 -12.31
N PHE A 159 19.56 7.85 -12.29
CA PHE A 159 20.53 7.10 -11.50
C PHE A 159 21.34 6.17 -12.39
N LEU A 160 22.66 6.34 -12.40
CA LEU A 160 23.59 5.40 -13.02
C LEU A 160 24.12 4.44 -11.95
N VAL A 161 23.69 3.19 -12.01
CA VAL A 161 24.07 2.12 -11.09
C VAL A 161 25.18 1.28 -11.72
N THR A 162 26.25 1.04 -10.99
CA THR A 162 27.37 0.17 -11.38
C THR A 162 27.58 -0.88 -10.30
N LEU A 163 27.51 -2.16 -10.66
CA LEU A 163 27.82 -3.23 -9.70
C LEU A 163 29.32 -3.30 -9.42
N LYS A 164 29.67 -3.55 -8.16
CA LYS A 164 31.04 -3.87 -7.77
C LYS A 164 31.46 -5.20 -8.36
N GLU A 165 32.73 -5.31 -8.72
CA GLU A 165 33.32 -6.51 -9.31
C GLU A 165 33.01 -7.75 -8.47
N ALA A 166 32.52 -8.81 -9.13
CA ALA A 166 32.19 -10.05 -8.46
C ALA A 166 33.44 -10.64 -7.77
N GLN A 167 33.26 -11.20 -6.58
CA GLN A 167 34.32 -12.01 -6.01
C GLN A 167 34.53 -13.24 -6.89
N ARG A 168 35.80 -13.50 -7.23
CA ARG A 168 36.18 -14.70 -7.98
C ARG A 168 35.72 -15.93 -7.20
N ARG A 169 35.10 -16.88 -7.89
CA ARG A 169 34.63 -18.13 -7.28
C ARG A 169 35.79 -19.11 -7.24
N ILE A 170 35.75 -20.03 -6.28
CA ILE A 170 36.67 -21.17 -6.35
C ILE A 170 36.31 -22.02 -7.56
N ASN A 171 37.32 -22.40 -8.34
CA ASN A 171 37.19 -23.35 -9.43
C ASN A 171 37.47 -24.77 -8.89
N PRO A 172 36.46 -25.66 -8.82
CA PRO A 172 36.63 -27.01 -8.29
C PRO A 172 37.67 -27.82 -9.06
N VAL A 173 37.77 -27.63 -10.38
CA VAL A 173 38.75 -28.33 -11.23
C VAL A 173 40.18 -27.90 -10.86
N LYS A 174 40.42 -26.60 -10.65
CA LYS A 174 41.74 -26.10 -10.22
C LYS A 174 42.11 -26.63 -8.83
N LEU A 175 41.16 -26.69 -7.88
CA LEU A 175 41.39 -27.28 -6.55
C LEU A 175 41.77 -28.77 -6.64
N ILE A 176 41.02 -29.55 -7.44
CA ILE A 176 41.27 -30.98 -7.63
C ILE A 176 42.65 -31.21 -8.24
N ASN A 177 42.99 -30.45 -9.29
CA ASN A 177 44.29 -30.55 -9.96
C ASN A 177 45.46 -30.22 -9.03
N LEU A 178 45.29 -29.24 -8.13
CA LEU A 178 46.31 -28.85 -7.16
C LEU A 178 46.33 -29.73 -5.91
N LYS A 179 45.39 -30.68 -5.77
CA LYS A 179 45.22 -31.58 -4.61
C LYS A 179 45.07 -30.82 -3.29
N VAL A 180 44.38 -29.69 -3.31
CA VAL A 180 44.11 -28.91 -2.10
C VAL A 180 43.14 -29.69 -1.20
N PRO A 181 43.48 -29.98 0.07
CA PRO A 181 42.59 -30.75 0.95
C PRO A 181 41.27 -30.04 1.21
N ASN A 182 40.18 -30.81 1.27
CA ASN A 182 38.89 -30.31 1.72
C ASN A 182 38.99 -29.85 3.18
N GLY A 183 38.48 -28.65 3.49
CA GLY A 183 38.47 -28.13 4.86
C GLY A 183 38.84 -26.65 4.97
N PRO A 184 39.32 -26.19 6.14
CA PRO A 184 39.54 -24.78 6.47
C PRO A 184 40.49 -24.04 5.51
N LEU A 185 41.40 -24.75 4.84
CA LEU A 185 42.35 -24.18 3.87
C LEU A 185 41.64 -23.55 2.67
N ILE A 186 40.52 -24.13 2.23
CA ILE A 186 39.69 -23.60 1.14
C ILE A 186 39.05 -22.27 1.56
N ALA A 187 38.63 -22.13 2.82
CA ALA A 187 38.05 -20.89 3.33
C ALA A 187 39.09 -19.76 3.39
N LYS A 188 40.33 -20.07 3.77
CA LYS A 188 41.46 -19.11 3.75
C LYS A 188 41.80 -18.65 2.33
N LEU A 189 41.86 -19.57 1.36
CA LEU A 189 42.04 -19.23 -0.05
C LEU A 189 40.91 -18.34 -0.59
N LYS A 190 39.64 -18.60 -0.20
CA LYS A 190 38.51 -17.70 -0.51
C LYS A 190 38.62 -16.33 0.13
N ALA A 191 39.23 -16.22 1.31
CA ALA A 191 39.48 -14.97 2.01
C ALA A 191 40.65 -14.17 1.41
N GLY A 192 41.34 -14.70 0.40
CA GLY A 192 42.50 -14.07 -0.22
C GLY A 192 43.83 -14.40 0.47
N GLU A 193 43.83 -15.33 1.43
CA GLU A 193 45.04 -15.78 2.12
C GLU A 193 45.69 -16.94 1.35
N SER A 194 47.00 -16.88 1.17
CA SER A 194 47.76 -18.01 0.62
C SER A 194 47.92 -19.09 1.69
N VAL A 195 47.85 -20.36 1.31
CA VAL A 195 47.90 -21.49 2.25
C VAL A 195 48.98 -22.49 1.86
N THR A 196 49.69 -23.01 2.85
CA THR A 196 50.60 -24.15 2.66
C THR A 196 49.81 -25.44 2.84
N ILE A 197 49.82 -26.30 1.83
CA ILE A 197 49.17 -27.61 1.88
C ILE A 197 50.13 -28.66 2.49
N PRO A 198 49.65 -29.85 2.93
CA PRO A 198 50.47 -30.83 3.66
C PRO A 198 51.72 -31.33 2.94
N ASP A 199 51.79 -31.20 1.61
CA ASP A 199 52.95 -31.56 0.80
C ASP A 199 54.03 -30.44 0.74
N GLY A 200 53.83 -29.34 1.48
CA GLY A 200 54.78 -28.23 1.59
C GLY A 200 54.63 -27.14 0.51
N ARG A 201 53.78 -27.33 -0.51
CA ARG A 201 53.55 -26.30 -1.54
C ARG A 201 52.72 -25.14 -1.00
N LEU A 202 53.10 -23.92 -1.36
CA LEU A 202 52.30 -22.70 -1.12
C LEU A 202 51.32 -22.53 -2.28
N ILE A 203 50.04 -22.47 -1.97
CA ILE A 203 48.96 -22.24 -2.93
C ILE A 203 48.47 -20.81 -2.74
N HIS A 204 48.50 -20.02 -3.81
CA HIS A 204 47.94 -18.67 -3.84
C HIS A 204 46.46 -18.72 -4.23
N PRO A 205 45.64 -17.74 -3.80
CA PRO A 205 44.24 -17.66 -4.22
C PRO A 205 44.07 -17.70 -5.75
N ASP A 206 44.95 -17.03 -6.49
CA ASP A 206 44.89 -16.95 -7.95
C ASP A 206 45.01 -18.31 -8.65
N ASP A 207 45.67 -19.29 -8.00
CA ASP A 207 45.88 -20.64 -8.52
C ASP A 207 44.59 -21.47 -8.52
N VAL A 208 43.64 -21.14 -7.63
CA VAL A 208 42.41 -21.93 -7.39
C VAL A 208 41.12 -21.18 -7.71
N LEU A 209 41.20 -19.85 -7.86
CA LEU A 209 40.07 -19.01 -8.20
C LEU A 209 39.77 -19.04 -9.71
N SER A 210 38.51 -18.82 -10.07
CA SER A 210 38.03 -18.62 -11.45
C SER A 210 38.79 -17.49 -12.11
N ASP A 211 38.84 -17.44 -13.44
CA ASP A 211 39.52 -16.35 -14.12
C ASP A 211 38.81 -15.01 -13.86
N ARG A 212 39.54 -13.90 -14.04
CA ARG A 212 38.95 -12.56 -13.90
C ARG A 212 38.10 -12.28 -15.13
N GLU A 213 36.79 -12.46 -15.00
CA GLU A 213 35.84 -11.86 -15.92
C GLU A 213 35.49 -10.47 -15.39
N GLU A 214 35.57 -9.43 -16.23
CA GLU A 214 35.07 -8.09 -15.89
C GLU A 214 33.53 -8.09 -15.84
N ASP A 215 32.98 -8.76 -14.84
CA ASP A 215 31.54 -8.78 -14.56
C ASP A 215 31.17 -7.55 -13.71
N ARG A 216 31.13 -6.38 -14.38
CA ARG A 216 30.63 -5.11 -13.82
C ARG A 216 29.41 -4.62 -14.58
N PRO A 217 28.21 -5.18 -14.33
CA PRO A 217 26.99 -4.71 -14.97
C PRO A 217 26.67 -3.25 -14.65
N HIS A 218 26.20 -2.51 -15.66
CA HIS A 218 25.76 -1.13 -15.57
C HIS A 218 24.27 -1.00 -15.89
N VAL A 219 23.56 -0.19 -15.11
CA VAL A 219 22.13 0.10 -15.28
C VAL A 219 21.88 1.58 -15.16
N LEU A 220 21.21 2.17 -16.15
CA LEU A 220 20.69 3.53 -16.07
C LEU A 220 19.20 3.49 -15.75
N ILE A 221 18.75 4.22 -14.73
CA ILE A 221 17.33 4.39 -14.39
C ILE A 221 16.95 5.83 -14.68
N VAL A 222 15.99 6.03 -15.59
CA VAL A 222 15.63 7.35 -16.13
C VAL A 222 14.12 7.55 -16.18
N GLU A 223 13.69 8.74 -15.79
CA GLU A 223 12.31 9.20 -15.89
C GLU A 223 12.28 10.61 -16.49
N LEU A 224 11.79 10.74 -17.74
CA LEU A 224 11.50 12.04 -18.35
C LEU A 224 9.99 12.22 -18.55
N ASP A 225 9.48 13.37 -18.14
CA ASP A 225 8.14 13.85 -18.47
C ASP A 225 8.12 14.88 -19.61
N ASP A 226 9.29 15.44 -19.92
CA ASP A 226 9.50 16.41 -20.98
C ASP A 226 10.80 16.10 -21.72
N ILE A 227 10.73 16.11 -23.06
CA ILE A 227 11.87 15.90 -23.92
C ILE A 227 12.97 16.96 -23.76
N ARG A 228 12.62 18.17 -23.31
CA ARG A 228 13.57 19.28 -23.09
C ARG A 228 14.63 18.98 -22.03
N LYS A 229 14.40 18.00 -21.16
CA LYS A 229 15.38 17.52 -20.17
C LYS A 229 16.39 16.53 -20.76
N LEU A 230 16.15 15.93 -21.93
CA LEU A 230 17.02 14.94 -22.56
C LEU A 230 18.46 15.44 -22.83
N PRO A 231 18.71 16.71 -23.23
CA PRO A 231 20.07 17.22 -23.42
C PRO A 231 20.95 17.05 -22.18
N SER A 232 20.41 17.18 -20.96
CA SER A 232 21.18 16.99 -19.72
C SER A 232 21.77 15.58 -19.59
N LEU A 233 21.12 14.57 -20.19
CA LEU A 233 21.63 13.20 -20.28
C LEU A 233 22.61 13.02 -21.44
N LYS A 234 22.32 13.62 -22.60
CA LYS A 234 23.20 13.55 -23.79
C LYS A 234 24.57 14.17 -23.52
N GLU A 235 24.61 15.26 -22.77
CA GLU A 235 25.82 16.02 -22.45
C GLU A 235 26.52 15.52 -21.19
N ASN A 236 25.89 14.61 -20.44
CA ASN A 236 26.45 14.12 -19.19
C ASN A 236 27.74 13.30 -19.42
N THR A 237 28.85 13.78 -18.86
CA THR A 237 30.17 13.16 -19.01
C THR A 237 30.25 11.74 -18.45
N CYS A 238 29.41 11.38 -17.46
CA CYS A 238 29.35 10.02 -16.93
C CYS A 238 28.70 9.03 -17.92
N LEU A 239 27.87 9.50 -18.85
CA LEU A 239 27.19 8.65 -19.84
C LEU A 239 27.96 8.52 -21.16
N GLN A 240 28.86 9.46 -21.47
CA GLN A 240 29.65 9.46 -22.71
C GLN A 240 30.41 8.15 -22.99
N PRO A 241 31.05 7.47 -22.01
CA PRO A 241 31.72 6.19 -22.27
C PRO A 241 30.76 5.11 -22.79
N PHE A 242 29.50 5.14 -22.37
CA PHE A 242 28.49 4.15 -22.76
C PHE A 242 27.91 4.46 -24.14
N THR A 243 27.58 5.73 -24.41
CA THR A 243 27.01 6.15 -25.71
C THR A 243 28.05 6.15 -26.84
N SER A 244 29.33 6.20 -26.50
CA SER A 244 30.45 6.04 -27.45
C SER A 244 30.93 4.59 -27.60
N ASN A 245 30.24 3.62 -26.98
CA ASN A 245 30.60 2.19 -26.98
C ASN A 245 32.01 1.88 -26.41
N LYS A 246 32.59 2.76 -25.59
CA LYS A 246 33.84 2.49 -24.85
C LYS A 246 33.61 1.57 -23.65
N THR A 247 32.41 1.61 -23.08
CA THR A 247 31.97 0.76 -21.97
C THR A 247 30.57 0.24 -22.28
N GLN A 248 30.30 -1.02 -21.95
CA GLN A 248 28.99 -1.62 -22.21
C GLN A 248 27.95 -1.17 -21.17
N MET A 249 26.81 -0.66 -21.64
CA MET A 249 25.59 -0.53 -20.83
C MET A 249 24.80 -1.83 -20.92
N ASN A 250 24.42 -2.42 -19.79
CA ASN A 250 23.67 -3.68 -19.78
C ASN A 250 22.17 -3.42 -19.83
N PHE A 251 21.68 -2.48 -19.02
CA PHE A 251 20.26 -2.15 -18.97
C PHE A 251 20.00 -0.64 -18.91
N VAL A 252 18.89 -0.21 -19.51
CA VAL A 252 18.28 1.07 -19.20
C VAL A 252 16.83 0.84 -18.79
N VAL A 253 16.46 1.26 -17.59
CA VAL A 253 15.08 1.22 -17.09
C VAL A 253 14.43 2.58 -17.35
N HIS A 254 13.35 2.58 -18.14
CA HIS A 254 12.63 3.77 -18.54
C HIS A 254 11.30 3.86 -17.78
N PHE A 255 11.21 4.83 -16.86
CA PHE A 255 9.95 5.34 -16.31
C PHE A 255 9.39 6.51 -17.15
N THR A 256 10.15 6.96 -18.16
CA THR A 256 9.80 8.03 -19.10
C THR A 256 8.43 7.88 -19.71
N ARG A 257 7.62 8.95 -19.71
CA ARG A 257 6.29 8.97 -20.31
C ARG A 257 6.32 8.49 -21.75
N ASP A 258 5.29 7.76 -22.16
CA ASP A 258 5.26 7.09 -23.47
C ASP A 258 5.33 8.09 -24.65
N ASP A 259 4.67 9.24 -24.53
CA ASP A 259 4.71 10.31 -25.53
C ASP A 259 6.11 10.95 -25.68
N VAL A 260 6.92 10.96 -24.62
CA VAL A 260 8.31 11.42 -24.65
C VAL A 260 9.23 10.32 -25.18
N LEU A 261 9.04 9.09 -24.71
CA LEU A 261 9.79 7.90 -25.13
C LEU A 261 9.75 7.74 -26.65
N ASN A 262 8.59 7.96 -27.26
CA ASN A 262 8.36 7.80 -28.70
C ASN A 262 8.89 8.94 -29.57
N LYS A 263 9.44 10.03 -28.99
CA LYS A 263 10.00 11.13 -29.80
C LYS A 263 11.29 10.71 -30.52
N PRO A 264 11.53 11.18 -31.76
CA PRO A 264 12.71 10.81 -32.55
C PRO A 264 14.05 11.04 -31.83
N ASP A 265 14.18 12.15 -31.10
CA ASP A 265 15.40 12.50 -30.36
C ASP A 265 15.69 11.52 -29.23
N TYR A 266 14.64 11.05 -28.55
CA TYR A 266 14.76 10.07 -27.48
C TYR A 266 15.11 8.70 -28.05
N GLN A 267 14.44 8.28 -29.12
CA GLN A 267 14.73 7.02 -29.82
C GLN A 267 16.17 6.97 -30.35
N THR A 268 16.69 8.10 -30.84
CA THR A 268 18.10 8.21 -31.28
C THR A 268 19.06 8.06 -30.10
N TRP A 269 18.79 8.74 -28.97
CA TRP A 269 19.58 8.60 -27.75
C TRP A 269 19.54 7.17 -27.19
N LEU A 270 18.36 6.56 -27.15
CA LEU A 270 18.16 5.18 -26.70
C LEU A 270 19.04 4.21 -27.49
N LYS A 271 19.07 4.32 -28.82
CA LYS A 271 19.89 3.46 -29.69
C LYS A 271 21.41 3.66 -29.51
N SER A 272 21.86 4.78 -28.95
CA SER A 272 23.29 5.08 -28.78
C SER A 272 24.00 4.17 -27.77
N PHE A 273 23.26 3.46 -26.91
CA PHE A 273 23.83 2.51 -25.94
C PHE A 273 24.24 1.15 -26.54
N GLY A 274 24.10 0.98 -27.85
CA GLY A 274 24.52 -0.22 -28.57
C GLY A 274 23.55 -1.41 -28.50
N PRO A 275 23.74 -2.44 -29.34
CA PRO A 275 22.78 -3.53 -29.52
C PRO A 275 22.68 -4.50 -28.34
N GLN A 276 23.69 -4.54 -27.47
CA GLN A 276 23.71 -5.41 -26.29
C GLN A 276 22.98 -4.83 -25.08
N CYS A 277 22.69 -3.52 -25.10
CA CYS A 277 21.93 -2.86 -24.05
C CYS A 277 20.45 -3.23 -24.14
N ARG A 278 19.88 -3.72 -23.03
CA ARG A 278 18.46 -4.05 -22.93
C ARG A 278 17.68 -2.89 -22.29
N HIS A 279 16.71 -2.36 -23.02
CA HIS A 279 15.84 -1.28 -22.58
C HIS A 279 14.57 -1.85 -21.97
N VAL A 280 14.37 -1.64 -20.68
CA VAL A 280 13.21 -2.09 -19.90
C VAL A 280 12.27 -0.90 -19.73
N VAL A 281 11.13 -0.92 -20.42
CA VAL A 281 10.12 0.15 -20.38
C VAL A 281 9.07 -0.20 -19.33
N ALA A 282 8.99 0.59 -18.27
CA ALA A 282 8.03 0.46 -17.18
C ALA A 282 7.36 1.81 -16.94
N ASN A 283 6.58 2.31 -17.90
CA ASN A 283 6.03 3.67 -17.88
C ASN A 283 4.50 3.73 -17.98
N GLY A 284 3.83 2.58 -17.80
CA GLY A 284 2.38 2.44 -17.94
C GLY A 284 1.89 2.05 -19.34
N SER A 285 2.75 1.94 -20.36
CA SER A 285 2.34 1.54 -21.72
C SER A 285 2.18 0.02 -21.93
N GLY A 286 2.53 -0.78 -20.93
CA GLY A 286 2.44 -2.23 -20.97
C GLY A 286 1.01 -2.78 -20.85
N LYS A 287 0.92 -4.11 -20.79
CA LYS A 287 -0.35 -4.79 -20.50
C LYS A 287 -0.73 -4.58 -19.03
N CYS A 288 -2.01 -4.26 -18.81
CA CYS A 288 -2.63 -4.36 -17.49
C CYS A 288 -2.78 -5.84 -17.14
N LEU A 289 -2.10 -6.28 -16.07
CA LEU A 289 -2.11 -7.66 -15.60
C LEU A 289 -2.44 -7.70 -14.10
N PRO A 290 -3.10 -8.77 -13.62
CA PRO A 290 -3.49 -8.90 -12.22
C PRO A 290 -2.27 -9.17 -11.33
N HIS A 291 -1.56 -8.11 -10.96
CA HIS A 291 -0.27 -8.18 -10.28
C HIS A 291 -0.31 -8.55 -8.78
N MET A 292 -1.48 -8.52 -8.13
CA MET A 292 -1.66 -8.95 -6.73
C MET A 292 -2.55 -10.18 -6.69
N GLU A 293 -1.95 -11.34 -6.88
CA GLU A 293 -2.65 -12.63 -7.00
C GLU A 293 -3.71 -12.83 -5.91
N SER A 294 -3.38 -12.55 -4.65
CA SER A 294 -4.30 -12.71 -3.50
C SER A 294 -5.62 -11.97 -3.67
N MET A 295 -5.55 -10.73 -4.15
CA MET A 295 -6.71 -9.88 -4.26
C MET A 295 -7.64 -10.38 -5.35
N TYR A 296 -7.08 -10.69 -6.53
CA TYR A 296 -7.86 -11.22 -7.65
C TYR A 296 -8.41 -12.60 -7.32
N ARG A 297 -7.61 -13.47 -6.69
CA ARG A 297 -8.06 -14.79 -6.25
C ARG A 297 -9.19 -14.68 -5.24
N ASN A 298 -9.06 -13.87 -4.19
CA ASN A 298 -10.13 -13.67 -3.23
C ASN A 298 -11.38 -13.10 -3.90
N GLN A 299 -11.24 -12.14 -4.82
CA GLN A 299 -12.41 -11.61 -5.52
C GLN A 299 -13.09 -12.67 -6.39
N ILE A 300 -12.36 -13.55 -7.08
CA ILE A 300 -12.94 -14.66 -7.85
C ILE A 300 -13.77 -15.57 -6.95
N LEU A 301 -13.26 -15.91 -5.77
CA LEU A 301 -13.97 -16.76 -4.80
C LEU A 301 -15.24 -16.07 -4.28
N LEU A 302 -15.15 -14.78 -3.92
CA LEU A 302 -16.30 -14.01 -3.43
C LEU A 302 -17.33 -13.73 -4.53
N ASN A 303 -16.90 -13.50 -5.77
CA ASN A 303 -17.76 -13.35 -6.95
C ASN A 303 -18.62 -14.61 -7.19
N ASN A 304 -18.08 -15.79 -6.92
CA ASN A 304 -18.83 -17.05 -7.01
C ASN A 304 -19.93 -17.17 -5.93
N ILE A 305 -19.82 -16.43 -4.82
CA ILE A 305 -20.90 -16.32 -3.83
C ILE A 305 -22.00 -15.39 -4.35
N ASP A 306 -21.63 -14.18 -4.76
CA ASP A 306 -22.57 -13.19 -5.30
C ASP A 306 -21.87 -12.17 -6.21
N GLU A 307 -22.14 -12.24 -7.51
CA GLU A 307 -21.51 -11.35 -8.49
C GLU A 307 -21.92 -9.87 -8.34
N GLY A 308 -23.10 -9.60 -7.77
CA GLY A 308 -23.60 -8.24 -7.58
C GLY A 308 -22.95 -7.53 -6.40
N PHE A 309 -22.56 -8.29 -5.37
CA PHE A 309 -21.79 -7.78 -4.25
C PHE A 309 -20.28 -7.76 -4.52
N PHE A 310 -19.78 -8.72 -5.31
CA PHE A 310 -18.35 -8.90 -5.58
C PHE A 310 -18.09 -8.94 -7.08
N PRO A 311 -18.16 -7.80 -7.79
CA PRO A 311 -17.84 -7.77 -9.21
C PRO A 311 -16.38 -8.17 -9.45
N LEU A 312 -16.09 -8.80 -10.59
CA LEU A 312 -14.72 -9.15 -10.97
C LEU A 312 -13.85 -7.91 -11.18
N LEU A 313 -12.58 -8.01 -10.82
CA LEU A 313 -11.61 -6.91 -10.96
C LEU A 313 -11.02 -6.86 -12.37
N THR A 314 -10.72 -5.65 -12.82
CA THR A 314 -10.06 -5.38 -14.11
C THR A 314 -8.58 -5.80 -14.05
N PRO A 315 -8.05 -6.53 -15.06
CA PRO A 315 -8.74 -6.98 -16.28
C PRO A 315 -9.63 -8.20 -16.03
N THR A 316 -10.93 -8.07 -16.35
CA THR A 316 -11.93 -9.12 -16.13
C THR A 316 -11.82 -10.29 -17.11
N SER A 317 -11.04 -10.16 -18.18
CA SER A 317 -10.81 -11.21 -19.17
C SER A 317 -9.66 -12.15 -18.81
N PHE A 318 -8.86 -11.84 -17.77
CA PHE A 318 -7.72 -12.69 -17.39
C PHE A 318 -8.21 -14.00 -16.77
N ASN A 319 -7.71 -15.12 -17.30
CA ASN A 319 -8.03 -16.48 -16.90
C ASN A 319 -6.87 -17.43 -17.28
N ASP A 320 -5.67 -17.14 -16.81
CA ASP A 320 -4.45 -17.89 -17.18
C ASP A 320 -3.43 -17.91 -16.03
N VAL A 321 -2.28 -18.54 -16.27
CA VAL A 321 -1.09 -18.50 -15.42
C VAL A 321 -0.10 -17.49 -15.98
N HIS A 322 0.44 -16.64 -15.11
CA HIS A 322 1.49 -15.70 -15.46
C HIS A 322 2.70 -15.86 -14.54
N GLY A 323 3.88 -16.12 -15.11
CA GLY A 323 5.13 -16.25 -14.38
C GLY A 323 6.05 -15.05 -14.52
N GLN A 324 6.85 -14.82 -13.48
CA GLN A 324 7.89 -13.78 -13.41
C GLN A 324 9.00 -13.94 -14.49
N ASP A 325 9.27 -15.17 -14.92
CA ASP A 325 10.20 -15.48 -16.00
C ASP A 325 9.45 -15.68 -17.32
N CYS A 326 9.15 -14.58 -18.01
CA CYS A 326 8.49 -14.66 -19.31
C CYS A 326 9.51 -14.94 -20.44
N PRO A 327 9.38 -16.04 -21.20
CA PRO A 327 10.28 -16.34 -22.32
C PRO A 327 10.05 -15.46 -23.56
N ASP A 328 8.90 -14.78 -23.66
CA ASP A 328 8.46 -14.00 -24.83
C ASP A 328 9.40 -12.85 -25.25
N ASP A 329 10.33 -12.45 -24.38
CA ASP A 329 11.19 -11.28 -24.57
C ASP A 329 12.66 -11.65 -24.83
N ALA A 330 12.95 -12.93 -25.05
CA ALA A 330 14.29 -13.40 -25.43
C ALA A 330 14.74 -12.75 -26.75
N GLY A 331 15.91 -12.12 -26.74
CA GLY A 331 16.49 -11.48 -27.94
C GLY A 331 15.95 -10.09 -28.29
N LYS A 332 14.94 -9.57 -27.58
CA LYS A 332 14.44 -8.20 -27.80
C LYS A 332 15.31 -7.17 -27.08
N GLN A 333 15.76 -6.16 -27.82
CA GLN A 333 16.52 -5.04 -27.28
C GLN A 333 15.64 -4.12 -26.42
N VAL A 334 14.42 -3.80 -26.87
CA VAL A 334 13.44 -3.01 -26.11
C VAL A 334 12.32 -3.92 -25.64
N VAL A 335 12.07 -3.92 -24.34
CA VAL A 335 11.08 -4.77 -23.66
C VAL A 335 10.14 -3.90 -22.86
N VAL A 336 8.84 -3.97 -23.17
CA VAL A 336 7.80 -3.37 -22.33
C VAL A 336 7.53 -4.31 -21.17
N ALA A 337 7.93 -3.90 -19.98
CA ALA A 337 7.94 -4.74 -18.80
C ALA A 337 6.53 -5.17 -18.39
N LYS A 338 6.39 -6.44 -18.04
CA LYS A 338 5.21 -6.96 -17.35
C LYS A 338 5.39 -6.73 -15.83
N PRO A 339 4.31 -6.55 -15.07
CA PRO A 339 4.42 -6.52 -13.60
C PRO A 339 5.09 -7.80 -13.10
N MET A 340 5.88 -7.68 -12.03
CA MET A 340 6.63 -8.78 -11.42
C MET A 340 7.71 -9.42 -12.30
N GLN A 341 7.94 -8.95 -13.53
CA GLN A 341 9.00 -9.49 -14.38
C GLN A 341 10.37 -9.24 -13.75
N ARG A 342 11.27 -10.23 -13.82
CA ARG A 342 12.65 -10.10 -13.31
C ARG A 342 13.69 -10.17 -14.44
N PHE A 343 14.82 -9.51 -14.23
CA PHE A 343 15.96 -9.48 -15.15
C PHE A 343 17.25 -9.74 -14.37
N ALA A 344 18.01 -10.78 -14.72
CA ALA A 344 19.30 -11.04 -14.08
C ALA A 344 20.36 -10.01 -14.52
N MET A 345 20.98 -9.34 -13.55
CA MET A 345 22.17 -8.53 -13.76
C MET A 345 23.43 -9.35 -13.53
N ARG A 346 23.42 -10.20 -12.49
CA ARG A 346 24.52 -11.11 -12.14
C ARG A 346 23.96 -12.45 -11.69
N GLY A 347 24.58 -13.53 -12.15
CA GLY A 347 24.17 -14.89 -11.84
C GLY A 347 22.97 -15.38 -12.65
N GLU A 348 22.55 -16.61 -12.40
CA GLU A 348 21.46 -17.25 -13.15
C GLU A 348 20.09 -17.04 -12.49
N MET A 349 19.05 -16.87 -13.32
CA MET A 349 17.66 -16.70 -12.88
C MET A 349 17.12 -17.97 -12.18
N ASN A 350 17.60 -19.16 -12.53
CA ASN A 350 17.06 -20.45 -12.08
C ASN A 350 17.33 -20.82 -10.61
N THR A 351 17.91 -19.92 -9.84
CA THR A 351 18.37 -20.19 -8.48
C THR A 351 17.31 -19.94 -7.42
N VAL A 352 16.23 -19.25 -7.78
CA VAL A 352 15.06 -19.01 -6.92
C VAL A 352 13.80 -19.26 -7.74
N ASP A 353 12.88 -20.05 -7.18
CA ASP A 353 11.59 -20.34 -7.80
C ASP A 353 10.86 -19.04 -8.17
N PRO A 354 10.46 -18.88 -9.44
CA PRO A 354 9.76 -17.68 -9.88
C PRO A 354 8.43 -17.56 -9.17
N VAL A 355 7.99 -16.32 -8.97
CA VAL A 355 6.61 -16.09 -8.51
C VAL A 355 5.66 -16.37 -9.67
N LEU A 356 4.62 -17.15 -9.39
CA LEU A 356 3.57 -17.53 -10.32
C LEU A 356 2.23 -16.95 -9.85
N ILE A 357 1.51 -16.35 -10.79
CA ILE A 357 0.14 -15.87 -10.64
C ILE A 357 -0.75 -16.89 -11.35
N ASP A 358 -1.50 -17.69 -10.60
CA ASP A 358 -2.46 -18.63 -11.17
C ASP A 358 -3.89 -18.18 -10.83
N LEU A 359 -4.60 -17.73 -11.84
CA LEU A 359 -5.98 -17.23 -11.72
C LEU A 359 -6.94 -17.98 -12.64
N ARG A 360 -6.61 -19.24 -13.00
CA ARG A 360 -7.51 -20.11 -13.77
C ARG A 360 -8.76 -20.42 -12.94
N ARG A 361 -9.88 -19.81 -13.32
CA ARG A 361 -11.11 -19.79 -12.51
C ARG A 361 -11.65 -21.18 -12.24
N ASN A 362 -11.71 -22.03 -13.27
CA ASN A 362 -12.26 -23.38 -13.12
C ASN A 362 -11.50 -24.19 -12.06
N GLU A 363 -10.17 -24.06 -12.02
CA GLU A 363 -9.34 -24.77 -11.05
C GLU A 363 -9.48 -24.19 -9.63
N LEU A 364 -9.53 -22.86 -9.51
CA LEU A 364 -9.78 -22.18 -8.24
C LEU A 364 -11.15 -22.55 -7.66
N LEU A 365 -12.20 -22.53 -8.50
CA LEU A 365 -13.56 -22.83 -8.07
C LEU A 365 -13.73 -24.31 -7.71
N ALA A 366 -13.20 -25.23 -8.52
CA ALA A 366 -13.22 -26.66 -8.20
C ALA A 366 -12.56 -26.90 -6.83
N LYS A 367 -11.33 -26.40 -6.64
CA LYS A 367 -10.59 -26.56 -5.39
C LYS A 367 -11.32 -26.01 -4.16
N ASN A 368 -12.02 -24.89 -4.29
CA ASN A 368 -12.59 -24.17 -3.14
C ASN A 368 -14.09 -24.42 -2.91
N PHE A 369 -14.81 -24.99 -3.88
CA PHE A 369 -16.27 -25.20 -3.81
C PHE A 369 -16.73 -26.65 -3.97
N GLU A 370 -15.82 -27.63 -4.00
CA GLU A 370 -16.15 -29.06 -4.10
C GLU A 370 -16.86 -29.65 -2.86
N SER A 371 -16.74 -29.01 -1.70
CA SER A 371 -17.29 -29.53 -0.45
C SER A 371 -18.84 -29.49 -0.41
N PRO A 372 -19.50 -30.52 0.13
CA PRO A 372 -20.95 -30.49 0.35
C PRO A 372 -21.41 -29.36 1.28
N GLU A 373 -20.61 -29.03 2.30
CA GLU A 373 -20.90 -28.01 3.29
C GLU A 373 -20.97 -26.61 2.66
N ILE A 374 -19.98 -26.25 1.83
CA ILE A 374 -20.00 -24.95 1.14
C ILE A 374 -21.11 -24.89 0.10
N SER A 375 -21.39 -25.99 -0.62
CA SER A 375 -22.52 -26.06 -1.55
C SER A 375 -23.85 -25.82 -0.84
N ALA A 376 -24.05 -26.45 0.33
CA ALA A 376 -25.26 -26.24 1.14
C ALA A 376 -25.36 -24.79 1.67
N ALA A 377 -24.25 -24.21 2.12
CA ALA A 377 -24.20 -22.81 2.57
C ALA A 377 -24.54 -21.83 1.44
N LEU A 378 -24.04 -22.07 0.23
CA LEU A 378 -24.35 -21.27 -0.95
C LEU A 378 -25.81 -21.38 -1.38
N GLU A 379 -26.38 -22.58 -1.41
CA GLU A 379 -27.79 -22.76 -1.76
C GLU A 379 -28.71 -22.10 -0.73
N LYS A 380 -28.36 -22.18 0.56
CA LYS A 380 -29.04 -21.44 1.61
C LYS A 380 -28.97 -19.92 1.37
N TYR A 381 -27.78 -19.39 1.09
CA TYR A 381 -27.57 -17.97 0.79
C TYR A 381 -28.37 -17.52 -0.44
N LYS A 382 -28.33 -18.26 -1.55
CA LYS A 382 -29.05 -17.93 -2.78
C LYS A 382 -30.56 -17.88 -2.55
N ARG A 383 -31.10 -18.84 -1.81
CA ARG A 383 -32.52 -18.86 -1.43
C ARG A 383 -32.89 -17.61 -0.62
N GLU A 384 -32.17 -17.34 0.45
CA GLU A 384 -32.45 -16.19 1.34
C GLU A 384 -32.22 -14.83 0.66
N SER A 385 -31.24 -14.73 -0.24
CA SER A 385 -30.95 -13.48 -0.97
C SER A 385 -31.89 -13.23 -2.15
N SER A 386 -32.53 -14.28 -2.71
CA SER A 386 -33.48 -14.15 -3.82
C SER A 386 -34.78 -13.43 -3.43
N GLU A 387 -35.13 -13.45 -2.14
CA GLU A 387 -36.31 -12.77 -1.58
C GLU A 387 -36.09 -11.26 -1.38
N VAL A 388 -34.85 -10.79 -1.50
CA VAL A 388 -34.48 -9.39 -1.30
C VAL A 388 -34.62 -8.61 -2.60
N SER A 389 -35.31 -7.47 -2.55
CA SER A 389 -35.47 -6.61 -3.72
C SER A 389 -34.11 -6.17 -4.28
N LYS A 390 -34.02 -6.14 -5.62
CA LYS A 390 -32.89 -5.58 -6.35
C LYS A 390 -33.16 -4.14 -6.84
N ASP A 391 -34.34 -3.62 -6.52
CA ASP A 391 -34.72 -2.23 -6.77
C ASP A 391 -33.97 -1.33 -5.78
N GLU A 392 -33.81 -0.04 -6.07
CA GLU A 392 -33.02 0.91 -5.27
C GLU A 392 -31.49 0.69 -5.30
N PRO A 393 -30.83 1.03 -6.42
CA PRO A 393 -29.38 0.92 -6.55
C PRO A 393 -28.61 1.95 -5.70
N PHE A 394 -29.26 3.00 -5.19
CA PHE A 394 -28.63 4.10 -4.46
C PHE A 394 -29.28 4.35 -3.09
N PRO A 395 -28.51 4.82 -2.08
CA PRO A 395 -27.05 4.92 -2.09
C PRO A 395 -26.33 3.58 -2.29
N ARG A 396 -25.21 3.58 -3.00
CA ARG A 396 -24.35 2.38 -3.19
C ARG A 396 -23.04 2.60 -2.48
N ILE A 397 -22.67 1.68 -1.59
CA ILE A 397 -21.43 1.77 -0.81
C ILE A 397 -20.43 0.73 -1.30
N SER A 398 -19.25 1.19 -1.71
CA SER A 398 -18.13 0.35 -2.11
C SER A 398 -17.00 0.44 -1.09
N PHE A 399 -16.61 -0.71 -0.55
CA PHE A 399 -15.55 -0.85 0.43
C PHE A 399 -14.22 -1.03 -0.29
N LEU A 400 -13.54 0.07 -0.64
CA LEU A 400 -12.28 0.03 -1.40
C LEU A 400 -11.10 -0.48 -0.55
N GLY A 401 -11.21 -0.43 0.77
CA GLY A 401 -10.29 -1.11 1.67
C GLY A 401 -10.86 -1.24 3.07
N THR A 402 -10.47 -2.31 3.76
CA THR A 402 -11.07 -2.74 5.04
C THR A 402 -10.04 -3.07 6.13
N SER A 403 -8.76 -2.82 5.90
CA SER A 403 -7.66 -3.04 6.85
C SER A 403 -7.43 -1.84 7.76
N SER A 404 -6.98 -2.11 8.98
CA SER A 404 -6.49 -1.12 9.93
C SER A 404 -4.97 -0.98 9.93
N ALA A 405 -4.49 0.25 10.07
CA ALA A 405 -3.11 0.72 10.23
C ALA A 405 -2.16 0.49 9.05
N VAL A 406 -2.16 -0.71 8.46
CA VAL A 406 -1.27 -1.07 7.35
C VAL A 406 -2.01 -1.91 6.32
N PRO A 407 -1.70 -1.76 5.02
CA PRO A 407 -2.19 -2.66 4.01
C PRO A 407 -1.56 -4.05 4.20
N SER A 408 -2.32 -5.08 3.87
CA SER A 408 -1.89 -6.48 3.87
C SER A 408 -2.01 -7.06 2.47
N LYS A 409 -1.48 -8.28 2.27
CA LYS A 409 -1.60 -9.01 0.99
C LYS A 409 -3.06 -9.07 0.48
N TYR A 410 -4.04 -9.12 1.37
CA TYR A 410 -5.45 -9.35 1.02
C TYR A 410 -6.36 -8.13 1.22
N ARG A 411 -6.00 -7.20 2.11
CA ARG A 411 -6.82 -6.03 2.46
C ARG A 411 -6.02 -4.75 2.38
N ASN A 412 -6.56 -3.76 1.67
CA ASN A 412 -6.06 -2.39 1.66
C ASN A 412 -6.59 -1.61 2.88
N VAL A 413 -5.98 -0.47 3.17
CA VAL A 413 -6.41 0.44 4.25
C VAL A 413 -7.74 1.14 3.94
N SER A 414 -8.37 1.74 4.95
CA SER A 414 -9.77 2.20 4.86
C SER A 414 -10.04 3.22 3.75
N SER A 415 -11.06 2.92 2.96
CA SER A 415 -11.71 3.87 2.06
C SER A 415 -13.07 3.35 1.65
N TYR A 416 -14.07 4.24 1.72
CA TYR A 416 -15.47 3.94 1.44
C TYR A 416 -16.01 4.92 0.42
N LEU A 417 -16.35 4.44 -0.77
CA LEU A 417 -17.02 5.25 -1.79
C LEU A 417 -18.54 5.08 -1.63
N MET A 418 -19.27 6.18 -1.48
CA MET A 418 -20.73 6.19 -1.47
C MET A 418 -21.26 6.95 -2.69
N GLU A 419 -21.78 6.21 -3.66
CA GLU A 419 -22.50 6.78 -4.79
C GLU A 419 -23.93 7.11 -4.34
N LEU A 420 -24.29 8.39 -4.30
CA LEU A 420 -25.59 8.88 -3.86
C LEU A 420 -26.62 8.91 -5.01
N SER A 421 -26.12 9.01 -6.24
CA SER A 421 -26.87 8.92 -7.50
C SER A 421 -25.92 8.49 -8.63
N ASP A 422 -26.42 8.48 -9.87
CA ASP A 422 -25.61 8.30 -11.08
C ASP A 422 -24.63 9.47 -11.34
N LYS A 423 -24.85 10.63 -10.72
CA LYS A 423 -24.11 11.88 -10.96
C LYS A 423 -23.40 12.44 -9.73
N ALA A 424 -23.57 11.81 -8.57
CA ALA A 424 -22.98 12.29 -7.33
C ALA A 424 -22.43 11.13 -6.50
N ALA A 425 -21.18 11.26 -6.10
CA ALA A 425 -20.55 10.40 -5.12
C ALA A 425 -19.85 11.22 -4.04
N ILE A 426 -19.73 10.64 -2.85
CA ILE A 426 -18.85 11.12 -1.79
C ILE A 426 -17.95 9.97 -1.34
N MET A 427 -16.84 10.30 -0.69
CA MET A 427 -15.94 9.31 -0.13
C MET A 427 -15.75 9.57 1.37
N VAL A 428 -15.74 8.52 2.17
CA VAL A 428 -15.40 8.55 3.59
C VAL A 428 -14.07 7.82 3.76
N ASP A 429 -13.07 8.54 4.25
CA ASP A 429 -11.67 8.17 4.30
C ASP A 429 -11.06 7.81 2.92
N CYS A 430 -9.76 8.06 2.79
CA CYS A 430 -9.00 7.86 1.57
C CYS A 430 -7.58 7.41 1.93
N GLY A 431 -7.45 6.18 2.43
CA GLY A 431 -6.16 5.56 2.70
C GLY A 431 -5.31 5.33 1.44
N GLU A 432 -4.03 5.03 1.64
CA GLU A 432 -3.09 4.72 0.55
C GLU A 432 -3.64 3.64 -0.40
N GLY A 433 -3.44 3.81 -1.71
CA GLY A 433 -3.85 2.82 -2.73
C GLY A 433 -5.33 2.87 -3.11
N THR A 434 -6.12 3.78 -2.53
CA THR A 434 -7.56 3.97 -2.85
C THR A 434 -7.81 4.15 -4.34
N TYR A 435 -7.00 4.99 -5.02
CA TYR A 435 -7.14 5.20 -6.46
C TYR A 435 -6.90 3.91 -7.27
N GLY A 436 -5.91 3.11 -6.87
CA GLY A 436 -5.63 1.81 -7.49
C GLY A 436 -6.79 0.82 -7.36
N GLN A 437 -7.37 0.73 -6.15
CA GLN A 437 -8.55 -0.10 -5.88
C GLN A 437 -9.76 0.35 -6.72
N LEU A 438 -10.01 1.66 -6.80
CA LEU A 438 -11.07 2.24 -7.62
C LEU A 438 -10.91 1.86 -9.10
N ARG A 439 -9.68 1.97 -9.64
CA ARG A 439 -9.39 1.63 -11.04
C ARG A 439 -9.67 0.18 -11.36
N VAL A 440 -9.32 -0.75 -10.47
CA VAL A 440 -9.53 -2.17 -10.77
C VAL A 440 -10.97 -2.62 -10.53
N LEU A 441 -11.66 -2.03 -9.55
CA LEU A 441 -13.05 -2.35 -9.26
C LEU A 441 -13.97 -1.86 -10.38
N TYR A 442 -13.75 -0.64 -10.86
CA TYR A 442 -14.66 0.00 -11.81
C TYR A 442 -14.15 0.04 -13.26
N GLY A 443 -12.90 -0.37 -13.51
CA GLY A 443 -12.30 -0.30 -14.84
C GLY A 443 -12.40 1.12 -15.40
N ASP A 444 -12.81 1.27 -16.65
CA ASP A 444 -12.94 2.59 -17.30
C ASP A 444 -13.97 3.52 -16.63
N ARG A 445 -14.96 2.97 -15.91
CA ARG A 445 -15.97 3.77 -15.20
C ARG A 445 -15.40 4.58 -14.04
N HIS A 446 -14.18 4.26 -13.57
CA HIS A 446 -13.53 5.01 -12.50
C HIS A 446 -13.39 6.50 -12.82
N ALA A 447 -13.20 6.86 -14.10
CA ALA A 447 -13.03 8.24 -14.52
C ALA A 447 -14.31 9.07 -14.31
N GLU A 448 -15.46 8.54 -14.72
CA GLU A 448 -16.74 9.22 -14.51
C GLU A 448 -17.10 9.29 -13.01
N ILE A 449 -16.82 8.24 -12.24
CA ILE A 449 -17.01 8.25 -10.78
C ILE A 449 -16.19 9.36 -10.12
N LEU A 450 -14.91 9.52 -10.49
CA LEU A 450 -14.07 10.59 -9.94
C LEU A 450 -14.49 11.98 -10.40
N ALA A 451 -14.98 12.11 -11.64
CA ALA A 451 -15.57 13.37 -12.11
C ALA A 451 -16.83 13.73 -11.28
N ASN A 452 -17.63 12.72 -10.92
CA ASN A 452 -18.84 12.87 -10.11
C ASN A 452 -18.59 12.87 -8.60
N LEU A 453 -17.34 12.67 -8.15
CA LEU A 453 -16.96 12.78 -6.75
C LEU A 453 -17.03 14.25 -6.32
N LYS A 454 -17.94 14.53 -5.40
CA LYS A 454 -18.26 15.88 -4.93
C LYS A 454 -17.49 16.27 -3.67
N ALA A 455 -17.31 15.32 -2.76
CA ALA A 455 -16.62 15.55 -1.49
C ALA A 455 -15.89 14.32 -0.96
N ILE A 456 -14.82 14.55 -0.19
CA ILE A 456 -14.12 13.56 0.64
C ILE A 456 -14.24 13.98 2.10
N PHE A 457 -14.74 13.09 2.95
CA PHE A 457 -14.87 13.25 4.39
C PHE A 457 -13.79 12.42 5.07
N VAL A 458 -12.83 13.07 5.72
CA VAL A 458 -11.72 12.39 6.42
C VAL A 458 -12.01 12.38 7.91
N THR A 459 -12.14 11.18 8.49
CA THR A 459 -12.52 10.98 9.89
C THR A 459 -11.48 11.55 10.84
N HIS A 460 -10.20 11.26 10.57
CA HIS A 460 -9.05 11.73 11.36
C HIS A 460 -7.73 11.61 10.57
N ALA A 461 -6.62 12.06 11.19
CA ALA A 461 -5.34 12.24 10.52
C ALA A 461 -4.37 11.04 10.60
N HIS A 462 -4.87 9.83 10.89
CA HIS A 462 -4.02 8.64 10.74
C HIS A 462 -3.83 8.31 9.26
N GLN A 463 -2.64 7.83 8.93
CA GLN A 463 -2.18 7.67 7.55
C GLN A 463 -3.05 6.71 6.73
N ASP A 464 -3.55 5.66 7.37
CA ASP A 464 -4.46 4.66 6.82
C ASP A 464 -5.84 5.21 6.43
N HIS A 465 -6.15 6.46 6.78
CA HIS A 465 -7.41 7.13 6.42
C HIS A 465 -7.24 8.33 5.48
N MET A 466 -6.01 8.80 5.21
CA MET A 466 -5.80 10.03 4.44
C MET A 466 -4.68 10.03 3.40
N ASN A 467 -3.75 9.06 3.42
CA ASN A 467 -2.58 9.14 2.52
C ASN A 467 -2.95 9.04 1.03
N GLY A 468 -4.07 8.42 0.67
CA GLY A 468 -4.54 8.34 -0.71
C GLY A 468 -5.19 9.62 -1.23
N LEU A 469 -5.47 10.60 -0.34
CA LEU A 469 -6.12 11.87 -0.67
C LEU A 469 -5.39 12.60 -1.81
N TYR A 470 -4.06 12.64 -1.75
CA TYR A 470 -3.24 13.39 -2.69
C TYR A 470 -3.29 12.81 -4.10
N SER A 471 -3.12 11.49 -4.24
CA SER A 471 -3.27 10.82 -5.53
C SER A 471 -4.66 11.04 -6.10
N LEU A 472 -5.70 10.91 -5.27
CA LEU A 472 -7.07 11.05 -5.74
C LEU A 472 -7.37 12.47 -6.24
N ILE A 473 -6.94 13.52 -5.53
CA ILE A 473 -7.11 14.92 -5.98
C ILE A 473 -6.39 15.17 -7.31
N ILE A 474 -5.14 14.73 -7.42
CA ILE A 474 -4.32 14.91 -8.62
C ILE A 474 -4.92 14.16 -9.82
N GLU A 475 -5.31 12.91 -9.63
CA GLU A 475 -5.89 12.08 -10.69
C GLU A 475 -7.27 12.57 -11.11
N ARG A 476 -8.10 13.05 -10.16
CA ARG A 476 -9.37 13.71 -10.49
C ARG A 476 -9.12 14.93 -11.37
N HIS A 477 -8.12 15.76 -11.06
CA HIS A 477 -7.79 16.91 -11.91
C HIS A 477 -7.36 16.50 -13.32
N ARG A 478 -6.50 15.48 -13.45
CA ARG A 478 -6.11 14.90 -14.75
C ARG A 478 -7.31 14.37 -15.53
N ILE A 479 -8.26 13.72 -14.86
CA ILE A 479 -9.49 13.21 -15.50
C ILE A 479 -10.34 14.34 -16.05
N TYR A 480 -10.51 15.45 -15.31
CA TYR A 480 -11.24 16.63 -15.83
C TYR A 480 -10.59 17.19 -17.10
N GLN A 481 -9.25 17.27 -17.13
CA GLN A 481 -8.51 17.70 -18.32
C GLN A 481 -8.74 16.73 -19.49
N ASN A 482 -8.61 15.42 -19.26
CA ASN A 482 -8.81 14.39 -20.28
C ASN A 482 -10.26 14.36 -20.81
N LEU A 483 -11.25 14.65 -19.97
CA LEU A 483 -12.66 14.77 -20.35
C LEU A 483 -13.01 16.13 -20.95
N ASN A 484 -12.05 17.06 -21.06
CA ASN A 484 -12.26 18.45 -21.49
C ASN A 484 -13.39 19.16 -20.71
N ARG A 485 -13.52 18.89 -19.41
CA ARG A 485 -14.51 19.52 -18.53
C ARG A 485 -13.86 20.65 -17.71
N PRO A 486 -14.55 21.78 -17.47
CA PRO A 486 -14.06 22.80 -16.55
C PRO A 486 -13.92 22.20 -15.15
N TYR A 487 -12.78 22.44 -14.50
CA TYR A 487 -12.51 21.85 -13.20
C TYR A 487 -13.42 22.45 -12.12
N VAL A 488 -14.12 21.58 -11.40
CA VAL A 488 -14.90 21.94 -10.21
C VAL A 488 -14.09 21.54 -8.99
N PRO A 489 -13.76 22.47 -8.06
CA PRO A 489 -13.01 22.15 -6.85
C PRO A 489 -13.63 21.00 -6.05
N LEU A 490 -12.79 20.06 -5.59
CA LEU A 490 -13.25 18.97 -4.74
C LEU A 490 -13.42 19.46 -3.30
N ILE A 491 -14.55 19.19 -2.66
CA ILE A 491 -14.72 19.54 -1.25
C ILE A 491 -13.98 18.52 -0.38
N VAL A 492 -13.13 18.99 0.53
CA VAL A 492 -12.45 18.15 1.52
C VAL A 492 -12.91 18.56 2.91
N VAL A 493 -13.75 17.72 3.52
CA VAL A 493 -14.25 17.89 4.88
C VAL A 493 -13.28 17.20 5.81
N CYS A 494 -12.53 17.98 6.59
CA CYS A 494 -11.46 17.43 7.42
C CYS A 494 -11.14 18.34 8.61
N ASN A 495 -10.38 17.80 9.56
CA ASN A 495 -9.90 18.55 10.70
C ASN A 495 -8.53 19.21 10.41
N ARG A 496 -8.05 20.08 11.30
CA ARG A 496 -6.75 20.77 11.13
C ARG A 496 -5.53 19.83 11.04
N ASN A 497 -5.59 18.65 11.66
CA ASN A 497 -4.50 17.67 11.62
C ASN A 497 -4.40 16.97 10.27
N VAL A 498 -5.48 16.94 9.47
CA VAL A 498 -5.45 16.51 8.06
C VAL A 498 -5.00 17.65 7.16
N LYS A 499 -5.49 18.88 7.42
CA LYS A 499 -5.14 20.06 6.63
C LYS A 499 -3.65 20.40 6.70
N SER A 500 -3.02 20.28 7.87
CA SER A 500 -1.59 20.62 8.04
C SER A 500 -0.65 19.79 7.14
N PRO A 501 -0.72 18.45 7.12
CA PRO A 501 0.00 17.63 6.14
C PRO A 501 -0.33 17.96 4.68
N MET A 502 -1.59 18.29 4.38
CA MET A 502 -1.97 18.69 3.02
C MET A 502 -1.33 20.01 2.60
N THR A 503 -1.24 20.99 3.49
CA THR A 503 -0.50 22.23 3.22
C THR A 503 1.00 21.97 3.05
N MET A 504 1.59 21.07 3.85
CA MET A 504 2.98 20.68 3.66
C MET A 504 3.18 19.98 2.31
N PHE A 505 2.27 19.10 1.92
CA PHE A 505 2.27 18.46 0.61
C PHE A 505 2.26 19.49 -0.52
N SER A 506 1.36 20.47 -0.47
CA SER A 506 1.26 21.55 -1.46
C SER A 506 2.55 22.35 -1.61
N ARG A 507 3.28 22.54 -0.51
CA ARG A 507 4.57 23.23 -0.50
C ARG A 507 5.72 22.39 -1.04
N CYS A 508 5.66 21.07 -0.89
CA CYS A 508 6.76 20.18 -1.23
C CYS A 508 6.65 19.58 -2.63
N PHE A 509 5.44 19.33 -3.13
CA PHE A 509 5.22 18.57 -4.37
C PHE A 509 4.28 19.27 -5.35
N TYR A 510 2.97 19.17 -5.12
CA TYR A 510 1.94 19.65 -6.04
C TYR A 510 0.93 20.45 -5.25
N ASN A 511 0.61 21.66 -5.68
CA ASN A 511 -0.35 22.55 -5.02
C ASN A 511 -1.78 22.00 -5.13
N VAL A 512 -2.12 21.02 -4.29
CA VAL A 512 -3.48 20.44 -4.22
C VAL A 512 -4.45 21.38 -3.54
N GLU A 513 -3.97 22.35 -2.75
CA GLU A 513 -4.83 23.36 -2.11
C GLU A 513 -5.57 24.23 -3.14
N SER A 514 -4.98 24.48 -4.31
CA SER A 514 -5.70 25.19 -5.39
C SER A 514 -6.77 24.35 -6.09
N LEU A 515 -6.84 23.05 -5.80
CA LEU A 515 -7.79 22.11 -6.42
C LEU A 515 -8.95 21.75 -5.48
N VAL A 516 -8.93 22.20 -4.23
CA VAL A 516 -9.90 21.79 -3.21
C VAL A 516 -10.53 22.97 -2.50
N SER A 517 -11.74 22.77 -2.00
CA SER A 517 -12.38 23.66 -1.03
C SER A 517 -12.46 22.94 0.32
N THR A 518 -11.77 23.45 1.35
CA THR A 518 -11.68 22.78 2.65
C THR A 518 -12.79 23.22 3.59
N VAL A 519 -13.50 22.27 4.20
CA VAL A 519 -14.48 22.52 5.27
C VAL A 519 -13.93 21.99 6.59
N ASP A 520 -13.70 22.88 7.56
CA ASP A 520 -13.12 22.53 8.87
C ASP A 520 -14.20 21.97 9.82
N VAL A 521 -13.99 20.71 10.24
CA VAL A 521 -14.82 20.01 11.23
C VAL A 521 -14.14 19.87 12.60
N THR A 522 -13.10 20.67 12.87
CA THR A 522 -12.41 20.66 14.17
C THR A 522 -13.36 21.06 15.30
N HIS A 523 -13.60 20.15 16.24
CA HIS A 523 -14.30 20.43 17.49
C HIS A 523 -13.42 21.27 18.44
N ARG A 524 -13.95 22.39 18.93
CA ARG A 524 -13.30 23.17 20.00
C ARG A 524 -13.61 22.50 21.34
N LEU A 525 -12.80 21.53 21.72
CA LEU A 525 -12.96 20.84 23.01
C LEU A 525 -12.80 21.83 24.18
N PRO A 526 -13.71 21.83 25.17
CA PRO A 526 -13.59 22.68 26.35
C PRO A 526 -12.31 22.38 27.15
N SER A 527 -11.82 23.39 27.87
CA SER A 527 -10.70 23.22 28.80
C SER A 527 -11.12 22.28 29.95
N LYS A 528 -10.17 21.45 30.44
CA LYS A 528 -10.37 20.48 31.55
C LYS A 528 -10.96 21.09 32.84
N ASN A 529 -10.98 22.42 32.97
CA ASN A 529 -11.47 23.16 34.15
C ASN A 529 -12.87 23.77 33.98
N SER A 530 -13.66 23.37 32.98
CA SER A 530 -14.98 23.96 32.73
C SER A 530 -16.11 22.98 33.04
N ASN A 531 -17.18 23.44 33.72
CA ASN A 531 -18.41 22.68 34.03
C ASN A 531 -19.26 22.35 32.77
N VAL A 532 -18.63 22.28 31.59
CA VAL A 532 -19.26 22.23 30.25
C VAL A 532 -19.55 20.80 29.79
N ASP A 533 -19.16 19.78 30.57
CA ASP A 533 -19.34 18.35 30.27
C ASP A 533 -20.79 17.89 29.99
N ARG A 534 -21.80 18.76 30.13
CA ARG A 534 -23.21 18.43 29.85
C ARG A 534 -23.72 18.88 28.47
N ASP A 535 -23.06 19.82 27.79
CA ASP A 535 -23.56 20.31 26.50
C ASP A 535 -22.99 19.49 25.34
N LYS A 536 -23.76 18.50 24.89
CA LYS A 536 -23.42 17.62 23.77
C LYS A 536 -23.26 18.37 22.44
N SER A 537 -23.79 19.59 22.31
CA SER A 537 -23.73 20.38 21.06
C SER A 537 -22.30 20.74 20.65
N PHE A 538 -21.34 20.84 21.58
CA PHE A 538 -19.93 21.11 21.25
C PHE A 538 -19.25 19.97 20.47
N PHE A 539 -19.79 18.76 20.61
CA PHE A 539 -19.26 17.53 20.03
C PHE A 539 -19.99 17.12 18.76
N ILE A 540 -20.96 17.92 18.31
CA ILE A 540 -21.72 17.70 17.08
C ILE A 540 -21.55 18.94 16.19
N SER A 541 -21.27 18.75 14.91
CA SER A 541 -21.15 19.85 13.96
C SER A 541 -21.95 19.55 12.70
N ASN A 542 -22.92 20.41 12.39
CA ASN A 542 -23.65 20.38 11.12
C ASN A 542 -22.70 20.83 9.99
N ILE A 543 -22.33 19.88 9.13
CA ILE A 543 -21.40 20.12 8.03
C ILE A 543 -22.14 20.82 6.89
N THR A 544 -23.41 20.48 6.67
CA THR A 544 -24.22 21.03 5.58
C THR A 544 -24.25 22.55 5.58
N ASP A 545 -24.38 23.18 6.75
CA ASP A 545 -24.40 24.65 6.90
C ASP A 545 -23.04 25.31 6.56
N ARG A 546 -21.97 24.51 6.46
CA ARG A 546 -20.60 24.96 6.18
C ARG A 546 -20.13 24.58 4.77
N LEU A 547 -20.95 23.85 4.00
CA LEU A 547 -20.61 23.51 2.62
C LEU A 547 -20.65 24.78 1.75
N PRO A 548 -19.71 24.95 0.80
CA PRO A 548 -19.71 26.10 -0.10
C PRO A 548 -20.99 26.15 -0.95
N VAL A 549 -21.71 27.26 -0.89
CA VAL A 549 -23.03 27.44 -1.53
C VAL A 549 -22.96 27.33 -3.06
N ASP A 550 -21.81 27.65 -3.65
CA ASP A 550 -21.53 27.56 -5.08
C ASP A 550 -21.20 26.13 -5.56
N LEU A 551 -20.87 25.21 -4.65
CA LEU A 551 -20.49 23.83 -4.96
C LEU A 551 -21.50 22.79 -4.50
N TYR A 552 -22.29 23.09 -3.47
CA TYR A 552 -23.26 22.17 -2.88
C TYR A 552 -24.68 22.44 -3.35
N ASP A 553 -25.28 21.42 -3.97
CA ASP A 553 -26.70 21.38 -4.32
C ASP A 553 -27.32 20.09 -3.76
N ALA A 554 -28.22 20.22 -2.79
CA ALA A 554 -28.81 19.09 -2.09
C ALA A 554 -29.55 18.12 -3.03
N LYS A 555 -30.19 18.65 -4.09
CA LYS A 555 -30.96 17.86 -5.06
C LYS A 555 -30.03 17.10 -6.01
N GLU A 556 -29.02 17.76 -6.56
CA GLU A 556 -28.03 17.15 -7.45
C GLU A 556 -27.22 16.07 -6.72
N TRP A 557 -26.80 16.37 -5.49
CA TRP A 557 -26.01 15.45 -4.69
C TRP A 557 -26.83 14.26 -4.18
N ASN A 558 -28.15 14.37 -4.15
CA ASN A 558 -29.03 13.51 -3.35
C ASN A 558 -28.56 13.42 -1.88
N LEU A 559 -28.17 14.56 -1.32
CA LEU A 559 -27.68 14.69 0.05
C LEU A 559 -28.45 15.82 0.72
N GLN A 560 -29.29 15.50 1.69
CA GLN A 560 -30.05 16.49 2.45
C GLN A 560 -29.21 17.07 3.58
N SER A 561 -28.51 16.21 4.32
CA SER A 561 -27.68 16.63 5.45
C SER A 561 -26.44 15.76 5.66
N ALA A 562 -25.40 16.37 6.21
CA ALA A 562 -24.17 15.75 6.66
C ALA A 562 -23.80 16.32 8.04
N VAL A 563 -23.53 15.44 9.00
CA VAL A 563 -23.20 15.80 10.38
C VAL A 563 -21.92 15.09 10.80
N SER A 564 -21.06 15.80 11.52
CA SER A 564 -19.89 15.23 12.21
C SER A 564 -20.18 15.11 13.69
N VAL A 565 -19.74 14.00 14.27
CA VAL A 565 -19.82 13.72 15.70
C VAL A 565 -18.44 13.37 16.20
N HIS A 566 -17.96 14.04 17.25
CA HIS A 566 -16.70 13.69 17.87
C HIS A 566 -16.77 12.27 18.47
N VAL A 567 -15.73 11.47 18.22
CA VAL A 567 -15.66 10.07 18.66
C VAL A 567 -14.42 9.78 19.50
N HIS A 568 -14.40 8.65 20.21
CA HIS A 568 -13.44 8.35 21.26
C HIS A 568 -12.18 7.67 20.71
N HIS A 569 -11.35 8.42 19.98
CA HIS A 569 -10.09 7.94 19.41
C HIS A 569 -8.95 8.95 19.58
N THR A 570 -8.56 9.68 18.53
CA THR A 570 -7.68 10.84 18.65
C THR A 570 -8.49 12.07 19.06
N ARG A 571 -7.83 13.11 19.56
CA ARG A 571 -8.48 14.36 20.01
C ARG A 571 -9.42 14.99 18.97
N MET A 572 -9.21 14.72 17.68
CA MET A 572 -9.94 15.32 16.56
C MET A 572 -10.57 14.27 15.63
N ALA A 573 -10.84 13.05 16.14
CA ALA A 573 -11.55 12.03 15.40
C ALA A 573 -13.06 12.28 15.35
N ASN A 574 -13.66 11.95 14.19
CA ASN A 574 -15.08 12.15 13.93
C ASN A 574 -15.71 10.91 13.29
N GLY A 575 -16.93 10.61 13.71
CA GLY A 575 -17.89 9.84 12.93
C GLY A 575 -18.75 10.78 12.07
N PHE A 576 -19.28 10.26 10.96
CA PHE A 576 -20.12 11.02 10.02
C PHE A 576 -21.50 10.39 9.88
N ILE A 577 -22.51 11.24 9.77
CA ILE A 577 -23.91 10.85 9.54
C ILE A 577 -24.39 11.59 8.30
N PHE A 578 -24.86 10.83 7.31
CA PHE A 578 -25.41 11.35 6.07
C PHE A 578 -26.90 11.01 5.98
N THR A 579 -27.71 11.97 5.56
CA THR A 579 -29.13 11.76 5.25
C THR A 579 -29.39 12.19 3.81
N ASP A 580 -29.97 11.30 3.00
CA ASP A 580 -30.35 11.62 1.62
C ASP A 580 -31.69 12.37 1.54
N ASN A 581 -32.13 12.73 0.34
CA ASN A 581 -33.38 13.49 0.15
C ASN A 581 -34.66 12.67 0.41
N GLN A 582 -34.55 11.35 0.57
CA GLN A 582 -35.64 10.45 0.93
C GLN A 582 -35.66 10.15 2.44
N GLY A 583 -34.72 10.71 3.20
CA GLY A 583 -34.58 10.48 4.64
C GLY A 583 -33.79 9.23 5.01
N LYS A 584 -33.15 8.54 4.05
CA LYS A 584 -32.29 7.38 4.31
C LYS A 584 -31.02 7.86 4.99
N LYS A 585 -30.63 7.17 6.07
CA LYS A 585 -29.50 7.56 6.94
C LYS A 585 -28.37 6.54 6.93
N VAL A 586 -27.17 7.00 6.58
CA VAL A 586 -25.93 6.21 6.56
C VAL A 586 -24.95 6.80 7.57
N VAL A 587 -24.42 5.97 8.47
CA VAL A 587 -23.50 6.37 9.54
C VAL A 587 -22.16 5.68 9.38
N PHE A 588 -21.07 6.42 9.47
CA PHE A 588 -19.70 5.91 9.52
C PHE A 588 -19.09 6.27 10.87
N SER A 589 -18.55 5.29 11.59
CA SER A 589 -18.00 5.54 12.93
C SER A 589 -16.67 6.31 12.92
N GLY A 590 -15.88 6.15 11.86
CA GLY A 590 -14.43 6.36 11.94
C GLY A 590 -13.80 5.39 12.96
N ASP A 591 -12.57 5.66 13.37
CA ASP A 591 -11.94 4.92 14.46
C ASP A 591 -12.46 5.42 15.80
N THR A 592 -12.88 4.52 16.68
CA THR A 592 -13.47 4.86 17.97
C THR A 592 -13.58 3.68 18.93
N MET A 593 -13.42 3.95 20.22
CA MET A 593 -14.07 3.18 21.28
C MET A 593 -15.60 3.32 21.19
N PRO A 594 -16.41 2.45 21.83
CA PRO A 594 -17.87 2.62 21.86
C PRO A 594 -18.28 4.05 22.23
N CYS A 595 -19.05 4.71 21.36
CA CYS A 595 -19.42 6.11 21.51
C CYS A 595 -20.95 6.25 21.56
N ASP A 596 -21.49 6.51 22.75
CA ASP A 596 -22.94 6.68 22.94
C ASP A 596 -23.48 7.91 22.19
N LEU A 597 -22.69 8.99 22.08
CA LEU A 597 -23.09 10.19 21.34
C LEU A 597 -23.32 9.89 19.85
N LEU A 598 -22.49 9.04 19.25
CA LEU A 598 -22.68 8.59 17.87
C LEU A 598 -23.97 7.77 17.75
N ALA A 599 -24.22 6.84 18.66
CA ALA A 599 -25.44 6.04 18.68
C ALA A 599 -26.71 6.88 18.85
N GLU A 600 -26.68 7.88 19.73
CA GLU A 600 -27.80 8.80 19.96
C GLU A 600 -28.06 9.71 18.75
N THR A 601 -27.02 10.30 18.16
CA THR A 601 -27.14 11.23 17.03
C THR A 601 -27.51 10.49 15.74
N GLY A 602 -26.95 9.30 15.53
CA GLY A 602 -27.20 8.42 14.40
C GLY A 602 -28.49 7.61 14.51
N ARG A 603 -29.31 7.81 15.55
CA ARG A 603 -30.46 6.95 15.86
C ARG A 603 -31.36 6.67 14.66
N GLY A 604 -31.74 5.41 14.50
CA GLY A 604 -32.58 4.93 13.41
C GLY A 604 -31.87 4.88 12.05
N ALA A 605 -30.54 4.80 12.03
CA ALA A 605 -29.78 4.64 10.80
C ALA A 605 -30.25 3.42 9.99
N ASP A 606 -30.31 3.56 8.66
CA ASP A 606 -30.53 2.42 7.79
C ASP A 606 -29.27 1.55 7.72
N ILE A 607 -28.10 2.20 7.72
CA ILE A 607 -26.80 1.53 7.73
C ILE A 607 -25.89 2.20 8.76
N LEU A 608 -25.26 1.38 9.61
CA LEU A 608 -24.08 1.76 10.37
C LEU A 608 -22.87 0.99 9.83
N VAL A 609 -21.92 1.69 9.24
CA VAL A 609 -20.57 1.18 8.96
C VAL A 609 -19.69 1.48 10.18
N HIS A 610 -19.33 0.43 10.92
CA HIS A 610 -18.58 0.57 12.17
C HIS A 610 -17.21 -0.12 12.10
N GLU A 611 -16.19 0.52 12.68
CA GLU A 611 -14.89 -0.11 12.88
C GLU A 611 -15.00 -1.30 13.84
N ALA A 612 -14.30 -2.39 13.52
CA ALA A 612 -14.27 -3.60 14.31
C ALA A 612 -12.84 -4.14 14.35
N THR A 613 -11.90 -3.28 14.75
CA THR A 613 -10.46 -3.53 14.64
C THR A 613 -10.03 -4.81 15.35
N PHE A 614 -10.65 -5.11 16.49
CA PHE A 614 -10.26 -6.23 17.36
C PHE A 614 -11.34 -7.31 17.46
N GLY A 615 -10.90 -8.56 17.64
CA GLY A 615 -11.79 -9.62 18.12
C GLY A 615 -12.16 -9.39 19.58
N ASP A 616 -13.22 -10.03 20.05
CA ASP A 616 -13.72 -9.84 21.42
C ASP A 616 -12.71 -10.31 22.49
N ASP A 617 -11.79 -11.21 22.14
CA ASP A 617 -10.67 -11.64 22.97
C ASP A 617 -9.56 -10.58 23.14
N HIS A 618 -9.70 -9.42 22.49
CA HIS A 618 -8.72 -8.35 22.45
C HIS A 618 -9.23 -7.02 23.01
N GLU A 619 -10.22 -7.03 23.89
CA GLU A 619 -10.79 -5.81 24.50
C GLU A 619 -9.75 -4.88 25.14
N ASP A 620 -8.76 -5.42 25.86
CA ASP A 620 -7.67 -4.62 26.45
C ASP A 620 -6.81 -3.92 25.38
N SER A 621 -6.55 -4.60 24.26
CA SER A 621 -5.82 -4.03 23.12
C SER A 621 -6.66 -2.97 22.41
N ALA A 622 -7.96 -3.22 22.26
CA ALA A 622 -8.93 -2.28 21.72
C ALA A 622 -8.95 -1.00 22.55
N ARG A 623 -9.12 -1.12 23.88
CA ARG A 623 -9.07 0.00 24.84
C ARG A 623 -7.76 0.78 24.77
N LYS A 624 -6.62 0.10 24.81
CA LYS A 624 -5.29 0.74 24.81
C LYS A 624 -5.00 1.50 23.52
N LYS A 625 -5.51 1.01 22.40
CA LYS A 625 -5.34 1.64 21.08
C LYS A 625 -6.54 2.49 20.67
N LYS A 626 -7.54 2.62 21.55
CA LYS A 626 -8.77 3.37 21.37
C LYS A 626 -9.60 2.95 20.14
N HIS A 627 -9.85 1.65 20.01
CA HIS A 627 -10.67 1.03 18.97
C HIS A 627 -11.77 0.15 19.56
N SER A 628 -12.70 -0.32 18.73
CA SER A 628 -13.76 -1.23 19.14
C SER A 628 -13.43 -2.70 18.86
N THR A 629 -13.99 -3.58 19.69
CA THR A 629 -14.17 -5.00 19.35
C THR A 629 -15.41 -5.19 18.47
N MET A 630 -15.57 -6.38 17.88
CA MET A 630 -16.76 -6.71 17.08
C MET A 630 -18.06 -6.60 17.89
N LEU A 631 -18.12 -7.21 19.07
CA LEU A 631 -19.32 -7.16 19.91
C LEU A 631 -19.64 -5.73 20.35
N GLN A 632 -18.62 -4.93 20.66
CA GLN A 632 -18.77 -3.52 21.00
C GLN A 632 -19.36 -2.71 19.83
N ALA A 633 -18.87 -2.90 18.61
CA ALA A 633 -19.40 -2.25 17.41
C ALA A 633 -20.87 -2.60 17.17
N ILE A 634 -21.25 -3.88 17.35
CA ILE A 634 -22.64 -4.35 17.22
C ILE A 634 -23.52 -3.75 18.31
N THR A 635 -23.03 -3.70 19.55
CA THR A 635 -23.76 -3.08 20.68
C THR A 635 -24.05 -1.60 20.44
N VAL A 636 -23.10 -0.87 19.81
CA VAL A 636 -23.34 0.52 19.37
C VAL A 636 -24.46 0.58 18.32
N GLY A 637 -24.46 -0.34 17.35
CA GLY A 637 -25.54 -0.48 16.37
C GLY A 637 -26.91 -0.77 16.98
N GLU A 638 -26.98 -1.66 17.97
CA GLU A 638 -28.20 -1.96 18.72
C GLU A 638 -28.72 -0.73 19.47
N LYS A 639 -27.85 0.01 20.18
CA LYS A 639 -28.19 1.27 20.85
C LYS A 639 -28.68 2.34 19.85
N MET A 640 -28.05 2.41 18.68
CA MET A 640 -28.43 3.29 17.58
C MET A 640 -29.77 2.88 16.95
N LYS A 641 -30.24 1.64 17.19
CA LYS A 641 -31.35 1.01 16.45
C LYS A 641 -31.08 1.04 14.94
N ALA A 642 -29.84 0.75 14.55
CA ALA A 642 -29.46 0.67 13.16
C ALA A 642 -30.16 -0.53 12.50
N LYS A 643 -30.73 -0.35 11.30
CA LYS A 643 -31.38 -1.45 10.57
C LYS A 643 -30.37 -2.49 10.13
N HIS A 644 -29.20 -2.06 9.65
CA HIS A 644 -28.07 -2.92 9.27
C HIS A 644 -26.75 -2.41 9.85
N VAL A 645 -25.87 -3.33 10.28
CA VAL A 645 -24.53 -3.02 10.79
C VAL A 645 -23.49 -3.72 9.92
N LEU A 646 -22.64 -2.94 9.26
CA LEU A 646 -21.53 -3.43 8.43
C LEU A 646 -20.22 -3.20 9.18
N LEU A 647 -19.52 -4.28 9.51
CA LEU A 647 -18.24 -4.23 10.19
C LEU A 647 -17.10 -4.06 9.18
N SER A 648 -16.15 -3.18 9.47
CA SER A 648 -14.97 -2.90 8.64
C SER A 648 -13.75 -2.58 9.51
N HIS A 649 -12.65 -2.12 8.88
CA HIS A 649 -11.43 -1.66 9.52
C HIS A 649 -10.81 -2.72 10.46
N PHE A 650 -10.67 -3.95 9.94
CA PHE A 650 -10.15 -5.08 10.69
C PHE A 650 -8.63 -5.00 10.85
N SER A 651 -8.12 -5.41 12.01
CA SER A 651 -6.68 -5.50 12.23
C SER A 651 -6.01 -6.42 11.18
N ALA A 652 -4.88 -5.99 10.63
CA ALA A 652 -4.05 -6.77 9.68
C ALA A 652 -3.58 -8.15 10.20
N ARG A 653 -3.83 -8.48 11.48
CA ARG A 653 -3.71 -9.84 12.03
C ARG A 653 -4.67 -10.85 11.40
N TYR A 654 -5.75 -10.35 10.79
CA TYR A 654 -6.79 -11.12 10.12
C TYR A 654 -6.72 -10.87 8.61
N PRO A 655 -5.70 -11.43 7.91
CA PRO A 655 -5.38 -11.03 6.56
C PRO A 655 -6.54 -11.32 5.59
N LYS A 656 -7.02 -12.57 5.51
CA LYS A 656 -8.06 -12.96 4.53
C LYS A 656 -9.48 -12.67 5.00
N VAL A 657 -9.83 -13.14 6.20
CA VAL A 657 -11.16 -13.05 6.81
C VAL A 657 -10.98 -12.67 8.28
N PRO A 658 -11.83 -11.81 8.87
CA PRO A 658 -11.80 -11.60 10.31
C PRO A 658 -12.41 -12.81 11.03
N TRP A 659 -12.32 -12.83 12.35
CA TRP A 659 -13.00 -13.84 13.15
C TRP A 659 -14.52 -13.75 12.94
N LEU A 660 -15.21 -14.89 12.76
CA LEU A 660 -16.64 -14.95 12.45
C LEU A 660 -17.42 -15.77 13.51
N PRO A 661 -17.64 -15.24 14.72
CA PRO A 661 -18.39 -15.95 15.76
C PRO A 661 -19.85 -16.19 15.38
N GLU A 662 -20.47 -17.22 15.95
CA GLU A 662 -21.86 -17.64 15.64
C GLU A 662 -22.90 -16.54 15.89
N TYR A 663 -22.70 -15.73 16.93
CA TYR A 663 -23.64 -14.67 17.30
C TYR A 663 -23.85 -13.62 16.19
N LEU A 664 -22.95 -13.50 15.21
CA LEU A 664 -23.13 -12.56 14.10
C LEU A 664 -24.39 -12.90 13.28
N ASP A 665 -24.64 -14.19 13.06
CA ASP A 665 -25.76 -14.67 12.25
C ASP A 665 -27.07 -14.58 13.03
N GLU A 666 -27.00 -14.87 14.32
CA GLU A 666 -28.15 -14.83 15.24
C GLU A 666 -28.77 -13.43 15.31
N ARG A 667 -27.98 -12.38 15.13
CA ARG A 667 -28.46 -10.99 15.10
C ARG A 667 -29.25 -10.67 13.82
N GLY A 668 -29.00 -11.39 12.73
CA GLY A 668 -29.78 -11.30 11.49
C GLY A 668 -29.65 -10.00 10.68
N ASN A 669 -28.89 -9.01 11.16
CA ASN A 669 -28.68 -7.73 10.47
C ASN A 669 -27.22 -7.23 10.47
N VAL A 670 -26.27 -8.08 10.88
CA VAL A 670 -24.84 -7.79 10.91
C VAL A 670 -24.16 -8.40 9.70
N ALA A 671 -23.27 -7.65 9.05
CA ALA A 671 -22.47 -8.10 7.93
C ALA A 671 -21.00 -7.74 8.10
N VAL A 672 -20.12 -8.47 7.40
CA VAL A 672 -18.66 -8.28 7.43
C VAL A 672 -18.19 -7.80 6.06
N ALA A 673 -17.57 -6.63 6.01
CA ALA A 673 -17.04 -6.07 4.78
C ALA A 673 -15.74 -6.78 4.35
N MET A 674 -15.65 -7.01 3.04
CA MET A 674 -14.42 -7.40 2.36
C MET A 674 -13.96 -6.24 1.48
N ASP A 675 -12.69 -6.22 1.11
CA ASP A 675 -12.23 -5.32 0.05
C ASP A 675 -13.03 -5.57 -1.24
N ASN A 676 -13.34 -4.48 -1.94
CA ASN A 676 -14.12 -4.47 -3.18
C ASN A 676 -15.56 -5.01 -3.03
N PHE A 677 -16.10 -5.01 -1.80
CA PHE A 677 -17.51 -5.28 -1.54
C PHE A 677 -18.35 -4.08 -1.97
N VAL A 678 -19.36 -4.30 -2.82
CA VAL A 678 -20.23 -3.26 -3.37
C VAL A 678 -21.66 -3.52 -2.90
N VAL A 679 -22.24 -2.60 -2.14
CA VAL A 679 -23.55 -2.79 -1.50
C VAL A 679 -24.55 -1.76 -2.02
N PRO A 680 -25.43 -2.13 -2.97
CA PRO A 680 -26.60 -1.34 -3.31
C PRO A 680 -27.60 -1.30 -2.15
N PHE A 681 -28.26 -0.15 -1.94
CA PHE A 681 -29.17 0.05 -0.80
C PHE A 681 -30.29 -0.99 -0.69
N GLY A 682 -30.97 -1.31 -1.80
CA GLY A 682 -32.05 -2.30 -1.78
C GLY A 682 -31.61 -3.71 -1.38
N ARG A 683 -30.32 -4.03 -1.53
CA ARG A 683 -29.75 -5.34 -1.21
C ARG A 683 -29.21 -5.44 0.22
N LEU A 684 -29.35 -4.42 1.06
CA LEU A 684 -28.86 -4.44 2.45
C LEU A 684 -29.29 -5.67 3.25
N PRO A 685 -30.57 -6.13 3.19
CA PRO A 685 -30.98 -7.31 3.96
C PRO A 685 -30.19 -8.58 3.62
N ALA A 686 -29.75 -8.73 2.37
CA ALA A 686 -28.99 -9.89 1.92
C ALA A 686 -27.54 -9.91 2.47
N THR A 687 -26.99 -8.77 2.87
CA THR A 687 -25.58 -8.69 3.32
C THR A 687 -25.31 -9.55 4.56
N SER A 688 -26.27 -9.62 5.49
CA SER A 688 -26.16 -10.43 6.71
C SER A 688 -26.14 -11.94 6.44
N LYS A 689 -26.63 -12.36 5.27
CA LYS A 689 -26.73 -13.77 4.88
C LYS A 689 -25.42 -14.35 4.34
N LEU A 690 -24.41 -13.51 4.12
CA LEU A 690 -23.10 -13.92 3.59
C LEU A 690 -22.24 -14.69 4.60
N ILE A 691 -22.46 -14.48 5.91
CA ILE A 691 -21.56 -15.00 6.95
C ILE A 691 -21.44 -16.53 6.94
N PRO A 692 -22.53 -17.33 6.83
CA PRO A 692 -22.42 -18.78 6.68
C PRO A 692 -21.54 -19.20 5.49
N ALA A 693 -21.71 -18.54 4.33
CA ALA A 693 -20.91 -18.84 3.15
C ALA A 693 -19.43 -18.48 3.34
N TYR A 694 -19.14 -17.37 4.04
CA TYR A 694 -17.77 -17.03 4.42
C TYR A 694 -17.14 -18.04 5.37
N ARG A 695 -17.91 -18.57 6.34
CA ARG A 695 -17.37 -19.56 7.28
C ARG A 695 -16.91 -20.83 6.57
N GLU A 696 -17.70 -21.33 5.62
CA GLU A 696 -17.28 -22.51 4.86
C GLU A 696 -16.16 -22.18 3.85
N LEU A 697 -16.21 -21.03 3.15
CA LEU A 697 -15.17 -20.65 2.19
C LEU A 697 -13.80 -20.45 2.85
N PHE A 698 -13.76 -19.87 4.05
CA PHE A 698 -12.51 -19.54 4.76
C PHE A 698 -12.28 -20.43 5.99
N LYS A 699 -12.82 -21.64 6.00
CA LYS A 699 -12.78 -22.56 7.15
C LYS A 699 -11.36 -22.84 7.65
N GLU A 700 -10.42 -23.05 6.73
CA GLU A 700 -9.00 -23.24 7.06
C GLU A 700 -8.40 -22.00 7.75
N ASP A 701 -8.66 -20.81 7.21
CA ASP A 701 -8.17 -19.55 7.77
C ASP A 701 -8.78 -19.26 9.15
N LEU A 702 -10.07 -19.57 9.33
CA LEU A 702 -10.77 -19.43 10.61
C LEU A 702 -10.24 -20.41 11.66
N PHE A 703 -9.95 -21.65 11.28
CA PHE A 703 -9.31 -22.62 12.15
C PHE A 703 -7.92 -22.16 12.62
N GLU A 704 -7.10 -21.59 11.72
CA GLU A 704 -5.81 -20.99 12.13
C GLU A 704 -5.97 -19.83 13.12
N ILE A 705 -7.00 -18.98 12.93
CA ILE A 705 -7.32 -17.89 13.85
C ILE A 705 -7.67 -18.47 15.22
N GLU A 706 -8.54 -19.49 15.26
CA GLU A 706 -8.97 -20.16 16.49
C GLU A 706 -7.80 -20.81 17.24
N VAL A 707 -6.92 -21.54 16.53
CA VAL A 707 -5.71 -22.14 17.12
C VAL A 707 -4.83 -21.06 17.75
N LYS A 708 -4.61 -19.94 17.06
CA LYS A 708 -3.82 -18.81 17.60
C LYS A 708 -4.49 -18.15 18.80
N GLN A 709 -5.83 -18.09 18.84
CA GLN A 709 -6.58 -17.59 20.00
C GLN A 709 -6.43 -18.53 21.20
N ASN A 710 -6.61 -19.83 21.00
CA ASN A 710 -6.47 -20.83 22.05
C ASN A 710 -5.05 -20.86 22.63
N GLN A 711 -4.02 -20.86 21.79
CA GLN A 711 -2.63 -20.78 22.24
C GLN A 711 -2.34 -19.54 23.11
N ARG A 712 -3.01 -18.42 22.86
CA ARG A 712 -2.87 -17.20 23.68
C ARG A 712 -3.64 -17.30 24.98
N ARG A 713 -4.85 -17.87 24.95
CA ARG A 713 -5.64 -18.12 26.17
C ARG A 713 -4.84 -18.97 27.15
N PHE A 714 -4.26 -20.08 26.67
CA PHE A 714 -3.38 -20.92 27.50
C PHE A 714 -2.19 -20.15 28.07
N ARG A 715 -1.45 -19.37 27.25
CA ARG A 715 -0.33 -18.55 27.77
C ARG A 715 -0.78 -17.51 28.81
N ASN A 716 -1.92 -16.86 28.59
CA ASN A 716 -2.45 -15.89 29.55
C ASN A 716 -2.93 -16.55 30.85
N GLU A 717 -3.43 -17.79 30.78
CA GLU A 717 -3.81 -18.60 31.94
C GLU A 717 -2.56 -19.03 32.71
N GLU A 718 -1.53 -19.54 32.03
CA GLU A 718 -0.21 -19.84 32.60
C GLU A 718 0.40 -18.60 33.28
N ASP A 719 0.43 -17.45 32.59
CA ASP A 719 0.94 -16.19 33.15
C ASP A 719 0.16 -15.74 34.39
N LYS A 720 -1.17 -15.97 34.42
CA LYS A 720 -2.04 -15.67 35.57
C LYS A 720 -1.83 -16.66 36.72
N GLU A 721 -1.56 -17.93 36.43
CA GLU A 721 -1.23 -18.93 37.44
C GLU A 721 0.14 -18.64 38.05
N GLU A 722 1.14 -18.29 37.26
CA GLU A 722 2.51 -17.97 37.71
C GLU A 722 2.61 -16.62 38.43
N ASN A 723 1.85 -15.60 38.02
CA ASN A 723 1.91 -14.25 38.61
C ASN A 723 0.72 -13.89 39.50
N GLY A 724 -0.21 -14.82 39.69
CA GLY A 724 -1.44 -14.62 40.44
C GLY A 724 -1.22 -14.51 41.95
N PRO A 725 -2.26 -14.08 42.72
CA PRO A 725 -2.19 -13.96 44.17
C PRO A 725 -1.79 -15.27 44.88
N ALA A 726 -2.16 -16.41 44.30
CA ALA A 726 -1.83 -17.74 44.81
C ALA A 726 -0.34 -18.11 44.63
N ALA A 727 0.28 -17.77 43.50
CA ALA A 727 1.73 -17.95 43.28
C ALA A 727 2.55 -16.93 44.07
N LYS A 728 2.09 -15.68 44.21
CA LYS A 728 2.69 -14.71 45.13
C LYS A 728 2.62 -15.17 46.59
N ARG A 729 1.53 -15.81 47.01
CA ARG A 729 1.42 -16.46 48.33
C ARG A 729 2.36 -17.65 48.47
N ARG A 730 2.53 -18.49 47.45
CA ARG A 730 3.53 -19.59 47.46
C ARG A 730 4.97 -19.07 47.59
N ASN A 731 5.31 -17.99 46.90
CA ASN A 731 6.64 -17.37 46.99
C ASN A 731 6.87 -16.64 48.34
N LEU A 732 5.82 -16.08 48.96
CA LEU A 732 5.88 -15.52 50.31
C LEU A 732 6.06 -16.59 51.39
N VAL A 733 5.36 -17.73 51.28
CA VAL A 733 5.49 -18.86 52.23
C VAL A 733 6.83 -19.60 52.07
N GLY A 734 7.44 -19.56 50.88
CA GLY A 734 8.79 -20.09 50.64
C GLY A 734 9.91 -19.22 51.21
N ALA A 735 9.71 -17.91 51.33
CA ALA A 735 10.68 -16.97 51.88
C ALA A 735 10.72 -16.93 53.42
N GLU A 736 9.67 -17.39 54.12
CA GLU A 736 9.64 -17.53 55.59
C GLU A 736 10.27 -18.85 56.09
N ARG A 737 10.84 -19.66 55.20
CA ARG A 737 11.50 -20.94 55.52
C ARG A 737 13.01 -20.97 55.20
N VAL A 738 13.65 -19.81 55.01
CA VAL A 738 15.11 -19.68 54.84
C VAL A 738 15.71 -18.94 56.01
#